data_AF-A0A6P5IGV7-F1
#
_entry.id   AF-A0A6P5IGV7-F1
#
_cell.length_a   1.000
_cell.length_b   1.000
_cell.length_c   1.000
_cell.angle_alpha   90.00
_cell.angle_beta   90.00
_cell.angle_gamma   90.00
#
_symmetry.space_group_name_H-M   'P 1'
#
loop_
_entity.id
_entity.type
_entity.pdbx_description
1 polymer ?
#
loop_
_entity_poly.entity_id
_entity_poly.type
_entity_poly.pdbx_seq_one_letter_code
_entity_poly.pdbx_strand_id
1 'polypeptide(L)'
;MAQPGPGGGEAASDVSLQQRVAELEKVNAEFLRTKQQLEQEFNQKRAKFKELYLAKEEDLKRQNAVLQAAQDDLGHLRTQLWEAQAEMENIKAVATVSENTKQEAIDEVKRQWQEEVASLQAVMKETVRDYEHQFHHRLEQERTQWAQYREAAEREIADLRRRLSEEQEEENLENEMKKAQEDAEKLRSVVMPMEKEIAALKDKLSEAEEKIKELEASKVRELNHYLEAEKSCRTDLEMYVAVLNTQKSVLQEDAEKLRKELHEVCHLLEQERQQHNQLKHTWQRANDQFLESQRLLMRDMQRLEVVLTSEQLRQVEERKKRDQEEDEQERVNKRKEPEKMDAEEEVKVPVVFALTQDEPFPPSEEEHLDSTHGSVHSLDADLLLPSGDPFSKQDGDVFKEGLRRAQSTDSLGTSGSLQSKTLGYNNKAKSAGNLDESDFGPLVGADSVSENFDTASLGSLQMPSGFMLTKDQEKAIKAMTPEQEETASLLSSVTQGVESAYVSPSGYRLVSETEWNLLQKEVQNAGNKLGRRCDMCSNYEKQLQGIQTQEAETRDQVKKLQVMLRQANDQLEKTAKDKQQLEELMRQSSEESGHQISALAIRTHESELALGELQQAFSQARRSAQEQMICISLLAPGQTVARPVLSTVSFIFWGRISCCLGLGLWGFGL
;
A
#
# COMPACT_ATOMS: atom_id res chain seq x y z
N MET A 1 34.40 -145.08 34.18
CA MET A 1 34.94 -143.80 33.69
C MET A 1 33.91 -143.14 32.80
N ALA A 2 33.28 -142.05 33.26
CA ALA A 2 32.60 -141.06 32.43
C ALA A 2 32.37 -139.81 33.30
N GLN A 3 32.81 -138.65 32.82
CA GLN A 3 32.77 -137.35 33.51
C GLN A 3 31.35 -136.80 33.68
N PRO A 4 31.12 -135.88 34.64
CA PRO A 4 29.96 -134.99 34.67
C PRO A 4 30.19 -133.77 33.77
N GLY A 5 29.25 -133.48 32.86
CA GLY A 5 29.22 -132.27 32.03
C GLY A 5 28.39 -131.15 32.68
N PRO A 6 28.75 -129.86 32.52
CA PRO A 6 28.20 -128.75 33.28
C PRO A 6 26.96 -128.15 32.59
N GLY A 7 25.78 -128.31 33.18
CA GLY A 7 24.53 -127.69 32.72
C GLY A 7 24.05 -126.60 33.67
N GLY A 8 24.67 -125.41 33.63
CA GLY A 8 24.30 -124.31 34.55
C GLY A 8 24.56 -122.88 34.05
N GLY A 9 24.95 -122.68 32.79
CA GLY A 9 25.37 -121.36 32.26
C GLY A 9 24.32 -120.57 31.46
N GLU A 10 23.31 -121.21 30.88
CA GLU A 10 22.41 -120.57 29.89
C GLU A 10 21.32 -119.69 30.53
N ALA A 11 20.87 -120.00 31.75
CA ALA A 11 19.86 -119.21 32.44
C ALA A 11 20.38 -117.85 32.94
N ALA A 12 21.69 -117.73 33.21
CA ALA A 12 22.30 -116.47 33.65
C ALA A 12 22.59 -115.51 32.47
N SER A 13 22.90 -116.04 31.27
CA SER A 13 23.11 -115.23 30.07
C SER A 13 21.81 -114.69 29.48
N ASP A 14 20.73 -115.45 29.55
CA ASP A 14 19.43 -115.04 29.01
C ASP A 14 18.77 -113.93 29.85
N VAL A 15 18.93 -113.98 31.18
CA VAL A 15 18.51 -112.90 32.09
C VAL A 15 19.34 -111.63 31.90
N SER A 16 20.65 -111.76 31.62
CA SER A 16 21.53 -110.62 31.32
C SER A 16 21.18 -109.96 29.98
N LEU A 17 20.83 -110.74 28.95
CA LEU A 17 20.37 -110.24 27.66
C LEU A 17 19.00 -109.54 27.78
N GLN A 18 18.06 -110.11 28.53
CA GLN A 18 16.76 -109.48 28.80
C GLN A 18 16.89 -108.17 29.57
N GLN A 19 17.78 -108.09 30.56
CA GLN A 19 18.10 -106.82 31.23
C GLN A 19 18.69 -105.79 30.26
N ARG A 20 19.59 -106.22 29.35
CA ARG A 20 20.19 -105.33 28.36
C ARG A 20 19.18 -104.81 27.33
N VAL A 21 18.24 -105.65 26.91
CA VAL A 21 17.13 -105.25 26.02
C VAL A 21 16.21 -104.26 26.74
N ALA A 22 15.84 -104.53 27.99
CA ALA A 22 15.02 -103.61 28.78
C ALA A 22 15.73 -102.25 29.03
N GLU A 23 17.05 -102.26 29.25
CA GLU A 23 17.86 -101.04 29.32
C GLU A 23 17.87 -100.27 27.99
N LEU A 24 18.06 -100.95 26.86
CA LEU A 24 18.04 -100.33 25.53
C LEU A 24 16.66 -99.79 25.17
N GLU A 25 15.58 -100.47 25.52
CA GLU A 25 14.21 -99.99 25.34
C GLU A 25 13.93 -98.75 26.20
N LYS A 26 14.43 -98.72 27.43
CA LYS A 26 14.35 -97.55 28.30
C LYS A 26 15.13 -96.36 27.71
N VAL A 27 16.35 -96.58 27.26
CA VAL A 27 17.19 -95.55 26.61
C VAL A 27 16.55 -95.07 25.31
N ASN A 28 15.97 -95.95 24.51
CA ASN A 28 15.28 -95.57 23.27
C ASN A 28 14.00 -94.77 23.56
N ALA A 29 13.23 -95.15 24.59
CA ALA A 29 12.08 -94.37 25.04
C ALA A 29 12.47 -92.99 25.58
N GLU A 30 13.59 -92.90 26.31
CA GLU A 30 14.16 -91.62 26.76
C GLU A 30 14.64 -90.78 25.58
N PHE A 31 15.30 -91.37 24.59
CA PHE A 31 15.72 -90.71 23.35
C PHE A 31 14.53 -90.18 22.52
N LEU A 32 13.44 -90.95 22.42
CA LEU A 32 12.21 -90.51 21.78
C LEU A 32 11.58 -89.32 22.50
N ARG A 33 11.54 -89.34 23.84
CA ARG A 33 11.03 -88.21 24.63
C ARG A 33 11.89 -86.96 24.46
N THR A 34 13.21 -87.08 24.49
CA THR A 34 14.11 -85.93 24.31
C THR A 34 14.04 -85.37 22.89
N LYS A 35 13.98 -86.23 21.87
CA LYS A 35 13.73 -85.81 20.48
C LYS A 35 12.42 -85.02 20.37
N GLN A 36 11.34 -85.53 20.96
CA GLN A 36 10.03 -84.88 20.91
C GLN A 36 10.01 -83.54 21.66
N GLN A 37 10.70 -83.44 22.79
CA GLN A 37 10.93 -82.17 23.49
C GLN A 37 11.70 -81.16 22.63
N LEU A 38 12.80 -81.57 22.00
CA LEU A 38 13.59 -80.70 21.13
C LEU A 38 12.81 -80.23 19.90
N GLU A 39 11.98 -81.09 19.30
CA GLU A 39 11.09 -80.72 18.20
C GLU A 39 10.02 -79.71 18.64
N GLN A 40 9.45 -79.87 19.83
CA GLN A 40 8.51 -78.91 20.42
C GLN A 40 9.19 -77.56 20.69
N GLU A 41 10.36 -77.57 21.33
CA GLU A 41 11.14 -76.36 21.58
C GLU A 41 11.53 -75.64 20.30
N PHE A 42 11.94 -76.37 19.26
CA PHE A 42 12.26 -75.80 17.96
C PHE A 42 11.04 -75.14 17.31
N ASN A 43 9.89 -75.81 17.31
CA ASN A 43 8.64 -75.26 16.77
C ASN A 43 8.17 -74.04 17.56
N GLN A 44 8.32 -74.05 18.89
CA GLN A 44 7.97 -72.93 19.75
C GLN A 44 8.90 -71.73 19.51
N LYS A 45 10.21 -71.96 19.36
CA LYS A 45 11.18 -70.93 18.96
C LYS A 45 10.85 -70.35 17.59
N ARG A 46 10.54 -71.20 16.60
CA ARG A 46 10.14 -70.77 15.25
C ARG A 46 8.87 -69.91 15.27
N ALA A 47 7.86 -70.30 16.05
CA ALA A 47 6.63 -69.54 16.19
C ALA A 47 6.90 -68.16 16.79
N LYS A 48 7.70 -68.08 17.87
CA LYS A 48 8.11 -66.82 18.49
C LYS A 48 8.88 -65.92 17.52
N PHE A 49 9.83 -66.47 16.75
CA PHE A 49 10.55 -65.70 15.73
C PHE A 49 9.63 -65.15 14.64
N LYS A 50 8.64 -65.94 14.20
CA LYS A 50 7.66 -65.49 13.22
C LYS A 50 6.79 -64.35 13.76
N GLU A 51 6.34 -64.47 15.01
CA GLU A 51 5.58 -63.44 15.70
C GLU A 51 6.38 -62.14 15.85
N LEU A 52 7.64 -62.23 16.27
CA LEU A 52 8.54 -61.08 16.40
C LEU A 52 8.78 -60.38 15.06
N TYR A 53 8.96 -61.16 13.98
CA TYR A 53 9.15 -60.63 12.63
C TYR A 53 7.91 -59.86 12.15
N LEU A 54 6.71 -60.44 12.32
CA LEU A 54 5.46 -59.77 11.96
C LEU A 54 5.23 -58.50 12.78
N ALA A 55 5.54 -58.53 14.09
CA ALA A 55 5.48 -57.35 14.94
C ALA A 55 6.44 -56.24 14.47
N LYS A 56 7.68 -56.59 14.06
CA LYS A 56 8.64 -55.63 13.48
C LYS A 56 8.17 -55.09 12.12
N GLU A 57 7.57 -55.93 11.28
CA GLU A 57 7.02 -55.51 10.00
C GLU A 57 5.87 -54.50 10.19
N GLU A 58 4.99 -54.74 11.17
CA GLU A 58 3.94 -53.79 11.55
C GLU A 58 4.51 -52.49 12.14
N ASP A 59 5.52 -52.58 13.01
CA ASP A 59 6.21 -51.40 13.55
C ASP A 59 6.83 -50.55 12.44
N LEU A 60 7.49 -51.18 11.46
CA LEU A 60 8.04 -50.50 10.28
C LEU A 60 6.94 -49.82 9.47
N LYS A 61 5.80 -50.47 9.26
CA LYS A 61 4.64 -49.87 8.58
C LYS A 61 4.11 -48.66 9.35
N ARG A 62 4.00 -48.75 10.68
CA ARG A 62 3.59 -47.61 11.53
C ARG A 62 4.57 -46.45 11.44
N GLN A 63 5.88 -46.72 11.52
CA GLN A 63 6.92 -45.71 11.39
C GLN A 63 6.89 -45.03 10.01
N ASN A 64 6.72 -45.80 8.95
CA ASN A 64 6.65 -45.27 7.59
C ASN A 64 5.40 -44.38 7.38
N ALA A 65 4.26 -44.78 7.96
CA ALA A 65 3.04 -43.94 7.96
C ALA A 65 3.23 -42.62 8.72
N VAL A 66 3.92 -42.65 9.87
CA VAL A 66 4.25 -41.42 10.63
C VAL A 66 5.22 -40.53 9.85
N LEU A 67 6.22 -41.12 9.18
CA LEU A 67 7.18 -40.38 8.36
C LEU A 67 6.49 -39.72 7.17
N GLN A 68 5.58 -40.44 6.49
CA GLN A 68 4.79 -39.89 5.40
C GLN A 68 3.90 -38.74 5.88
N ALA A 69 3.20 -38.89 7.01
CA ALA A 69 2.38 -37.82 7.57
C ALA A 69 3.22 -36.57 7.90
N ALA A 70 4.42 -36.76 8.48
CA ALA A 70 5.33 -35.65 8.75
C ALA A 70 5.87 -34.99 7.47
N GLN A 71 6.07 -35.75 6.38
CA GLN A 71 6.43 -35.21 5.07
C GLN A 71 5.30 -34.39 4.45
N ASP A 72 4.05 -34.87 4.56
CA ASP A 72 2.87 -34.16 4.09
C ASP A 72 2.68 -32.85 4.87
N ASP A 73 2.85 -32.89 6.20
CA ASP A 73 2.82 -31.70 7.07
C ASP A 73 3.92 -30.69 6.71
N LEU A 74 5.15 -31.16 6.44
CA LEU A 74 6.24 -30.30 5.97
C LEU A 74 5.93 -29.66 4.62
N GLY A 75 5.31 -30.41 3.70
CA GLY A 75 4.86 -29.89 2.40
C GLY A 75 3.79 -28.81 2.55
N HIS A 76 2.82 -29.04 3.43
CA HIS A 76 1.78 -28.08 3.75
C HIS A 76 2.35 -26.81 4.40
N LEU A 77 3.21 -26.95 5.41
CA LEU A 77 3.88 -25.80 6.06
C LEU A 77 4.74 -25.01 5.08
N ARG A 78 5.44 -25.68 4.14
CA ARG A 78 6.22 -25.01 3.10
C ARG A 78 5.34 -24.21 2.14
N THR A 79 4.15 -24.74 1.81
CA THR A 79 3.17 -24.04 0.97
C THR A 79 2.60 -22.83 1.70
N GLN A 80 2.22 -22.96 2.96
CA GLN A 80 1.76 -21.83 3.79
C GLN A 80 2.82 -20.73 3.92
N LEU A 81 4.09 -21.12 4.09
CA LEU A 81 5.19 -20.16 4.18
C LEU A 81 5.37 -19.40 2.86
N TRP A 82 5.23 -20.09 1.72
CA TRP A 82 5.28 -19.46 0.40
C TRP A 82 4.09 -18.51 0.17
N GLU A 83 2.88 -18.90 0.56
CA GLU A 83 1.68 -18.07 0.48
C GLU A 83 1.81 -16.82 1.37
N ALA A 84 2.23 -16.97 2.62
CA ALA A 84 2.46 -15.84 3.53
C ALA A 84 3.55 -14.90 3.02
N GLN A 85 4.60 -15.41 2.36
CA GLN A 85 5.61 -14.59 1.71
C GLN A 85 5.02 -13.79 0.54
N ALA A 86 4.19 -14.42 -0.30
CA ALA A 86 3.53 -13.74 -1.41
C ALA A 86 2.55 -12.64 -0.92
N GLU A 87 1.79 -12.92 0.15
CA GLU A 87 0.92 -11.94 0.78
C GLU A 87 1.72 -10.74 1.34
N MET A 88 2.85 -11.00 2.00
CA MET A 88 3.73 -9.95 2.51
C MET A 88 4.25 -9.06 1.37
N GLU A 89 4.69 -9.63 0.26
CA GLU A 89 5.16 -8.86 -0.91
C GLU A 89 4.02 -8.04 -1.53
N ASN A 90 2.81 -8.58 -1.59
CA ASN A 90 1.65 -7.84 -2.06
C ASN A 90 1.29 -6.66 -1.13
N ILE A 91 1.33 -6.88 0.19
CA ILE A 91 1.11 -5.82 1.19
C ILE A 91 2.18 -4.73 1.06
N LYS A 92 3.45 -5.09 0.86
CA LYS A 92 4.54 -4.13 0.63
C LYS A 92 4.27 -3.29 -0.62
N ALA A 93 3.90 -3.93 -1.74
CA ALA A 93 3.59 -3.22 -2.98
C ALA A 93 2.42 -2.24 -2.80
N VAL A 94 1.33 -2.66 -2.14
CA VAL A 94 0.19 -1.79 -1.82
C VAL A 94 0.60 -0.63 -0.91
N ALA A 95 1.42 -0.89 0.11
CA ALA A 95 1.92 0.15 1.01
C ALA A 95 2.77 1.19 0.26
N THR A 96 3.66 0.76 -0.63
CA THR A 96 4.48 1.66 -1.46
C THR A 96 3.61 2.50 -2.39
N VAL A 97 2.63 1.91 -3.08
CA VAL A 97 1.70 2.66 -3.94
C VAL A 97 0.88 3.65 -3.10
N SER A 98 0.41 3.25 -1.92
CA SER A 98 -0.34 4.15 -1.03
C SER A 98 0.51 5.32 -0.56
N GLU A 99 1.78 5.09 -0.23
CA GLU A 99 2.68 6.15 0.21
C GLU A 99 3.01 7.13 -0.92
N ASN A 100 3.31 6.62 -2.12
CA ASN A 100 3.52 7.46 -3.30
C ASN A 100 2.28 8.30 -3.63
N THR A 101 1.09 7.70 -3.57
CA THR A 101 -0.18 8.43 -3.80
C THR A 101 -0.38 9.55 -2.78
N LYS A 102 -0.06 9.32 -1.49
CA LYS A 102 -0.13 10.38 -0.48
C LYS A 102 0.89 11.48 -0.75
N GLN A 103 2.11 11.11 -1.15
CA GLN A 103 3.18 12.05 -1.45
C GLN A 103 2.81 12.94 -2.65
N GLU A 104 2.26 12.34 -3.71
CA GLU A 104 1.73 13.05 -4.88
C GLU A 104 0.59 14.02 -4.49
N ALA A 105 -0.36 13.59 -3.65
CA ALA A 105 -1.42 14.45 -3.17
C ALA A 105 -0.90 15.64 -2.34
N ILE A 106 0.11 15.42 -1.50
CA ILE A 106 0.78 16.48 -0.74
C ILE A 106 1.46 17.47 -1.68
N ASP A 107 2.20 16.97 -2.67
CA ASP A 107 2.96 17.81 -3.58
C ASP A 107 2.04 18.60 -4.54
N GLU A 108 0.90 18.03 -4.91
CA GLU A 108 -0.16 18.73 -5.64
C GLU A 108 -0.76 19.88 -4.82
N VAL A 109 -1.07 19.67 -3.53
CA VAL A 109 -1.55 20.75 -2.66
C VAL A 109 -0.48 21.83 -2.47
N LYS A 110 0.80 21.46 -2.32
CA LYS A 110 1.90 22.43 -2.25
C LYS A 110 2.01 23.25 -3.53
N ARG A 111 1.90 22.60 -4.70
CA ARG A 111 1.93 23.24 -6.01
C ARG A 111 0.79 24.25 -6.15
N GLN A 112 -0.44 23.83 -5.84
CA GLN A 112 -1.60 24.72 -5.84
C GLN A 112 -1.40 25.93 -4.92
N TRP A 113 -0.92 25.72 -3.70
CA TRP A 113 -0.64 26.84 -2.79
C TRP A 113 0.43 27.80 -3.33
N GLN A 114 1.51 27.27 -3.93
CA GLN A 114 2.55 28.07 -4.56
C GLN A 114 2.00 28.89 -5.75
N GLU A 115 1.13 28.29 -6.56
CA GLU A 115 0.48 28.94 -7.69
C GLU A 115 -0.50 30.03 -7.25
N GLU A 116 -1.32 29.78 -6.23
CA GLU A 116 -2.22 30.79 -5.66
C GLU A 116 -1.44 31.97 -5.07
N VAL A 117 -0.33 31.70 -4.37
CA VAL A 117 0.55 32.76 -3.87
C VAL A 117 1.18 33.56 -5.01
N ALA A 118 1.66 32.89 -6.06
CA ALA A 118 2.25 33.56 -7.22
C ALA A 118 1.21 34.39 -7.99
N SER A 119 0.00 33.87 -8.16
CA SER A 119 -1.14 34.54 -8.77
C SER A 119 -1.54 35.80 -8.00
N LEU A 120 -1.74 35.68 -6.68
CA LEU A 120 -2.06 36.82 -5.82
C LEU A 120 -0.94 37.87 -5.85
N GLN A 121 0.32 37.46 -5.81
CA GLN A 121 1.45 38.38 -5.95
C GLN A 121 1.47 39.09 -7.31
N ALA A 122 1.08 38.40 -8.39
CA ALA A 122 0.99 39.00 -9.72
C ALA A 122 -0.12 40.05 -9.80
N VAL A 123 -1.32 39.73 -9.30
CA VAL A 123 -2.46 40.67 -9.23
C VAL A 123 -2.11 41.88 -8.36
N MET A 124 -1.46 41.69 -7.21
CA MET A 124 -1.00 42.79 -6.37
C MET A 124 0.04 43.67 -7.09
N LYS A 125 0.98 43.08 -7.84
CA LYS A 125 1.94 43.86 -8.65
C LYS A 125 1.25 44.62 -9.78
N GLU A 126 0.25 44.04 -10.42
CA GLU A 126 -0.52 44.68 -11.49
C GLU A 126 -1.34 45.86 -10.96
N THR A 127 -2.09 45.67 -9.87
CA THR A 127 -2.84 46.77 -9.25
C THR A 127 -1.96 47.94 -8.83
N VAL A 128 -0.76 47.68 -8.29
CA VAL A 128 0.24 48.74 -8.01
C VAL A 128 0.65 49.47 -9.28
N ARG A 129 0.98 48.73 -10.36
CA ARG A 129 1.34 49.34 -11.66
C ARG A 129 0.20 50.17 -12.25
N ASP A 130 -1.05 49.73 -12.11
CA ASP A 130 -2.23 50.47 -12.56
C ASP A 130 -2.40 51.78 -11.78
N TYR A 131 -2.22 51.75 -10.47
CA TYR A 131 -2.23 52.96 -9.64
C TYR A 131 -1.10 53.92 -10.04
N GLU A 132 0.11 53.41 -10.28
CA GLU A 132 1.23 54.21 -10.79
C GLU A 132 0.89 54.85 -12.14
N HIS A 133 0.33 54.08 -13.08
CA HIS A 133 -0.09 54.59 -14.39
C HIS A 133 -1.18 55.66 -14.29
N GLN A 134 -2.21 55.43 -13.48
CA GLN A 134 -3.29 56.40 -13.26
C GLN A 134 -2.79 57.68 -12.59
N PHE A 135 -1.83 57.55 -11.67
CA PHE A 135 -1.20 58.69 -11.01
C PHE A 135 -0.36 59.51 -12.00
N HIS A 136 0.48 58.85 -12.81
CA HIS A 136 1.25 59.48 -13.86
C HIS A 136 0.35 60.19 -14.88
N HIS A 137 -0.72 59.52 -15.32
CA HIS A 137 -1.66 60.10 -16.27
C HIS A 137 -2.34 61.36 -15.72
N ARG A 138 -2.78 61.35 -14.44
CA ARG A 138 -3.36 62.54 -13.78
C ARG A 138 -2.37 63.70 -13.70
N LEU A 139 -1.12 63.43 -13.30
CA LEU A 139 -0.08 64.45 -13.26
C LEU A 139 0.22 65.06 -14.63
N GLU A 140 0.21 64.24 -15.68
CA GLU A 140 0.43 64.70 -17.05
C GLU A 140 -0.74 65.55 -17.54
N GLN A 141 -1.98 65.14 -17.24
CA GLN A 141 -3.17 65.95 -17.51
C GLN A 141 -3.09 67.31 -16.81
N GLU A 142 -2.79 67.37 -15.51
CA GLU A 142 -2.62 68.64 -14.80
C GLU A 142 -1.53 69.52 -15.44
N ARG A 143 -0.39 68.93 -15.83
CA ARG A 143 0.67 69.65 -16.55
C ARG A 143 0.18 70.26 -17.86
N THR A 144 -0.58 69.50 -18.65
CA THR A 144 -1.14 70.01 -19.91
C THR A 144 -2.16 71.12 -19.68
N GLN A 145 -3.02 70.99 -18.66
CA GLN A 145 -3.98 72.02 -18.28
C GLN A 145 -3.26 73.32 -17.88
N TRP A 146 -2.26 73.22 -16.99
CA TRP A 146 -1.46 74.39 -16.59
C TRP A 146 -0.71 75.04 -17.76
N ALA A 147 -0.24 74.26 -18.73
CA ALA A 147 0.38 74.79 -19.95
C ALA A 147 -0.65 75.58 -20.79
N GLN A 148 -1.85 75.02 -20.99
CA GLN A 148 -2.93 75.68 -21.73
C GLN A 148 -3.39 76.99 -21.05
N TYR A 149 -3.53 76.99 -19.72
CA TYR A 149 -3.86 78.21 -18.97
C TYR A 149 -2.78 79.29 -19.13
N ARG A 150 -1.50 78.90 -19.08
CA ARG A 150 -0.38 79.82 -19.29
C ARG A 150 -0.42 80.45 -20.68
N GLU A 151 -0.59 79.64 -21.73
CA GLU A 151 -0.69 80.13 -23.10
C GLU A 151 -1.91 81.05 -23.32
N ALA A 152 -3.05 80.75 -22.68
CA ALA A 152 -4.24 81.59 -22.73
C ALA A 152 -4.01 82.96 -22.09
N ALA A 153 -3.40 82.99 -20.91
CA ALA A 153 -3.05 84.24 -20.23
C ALA A 153 -2.03 85.06 -21.04
N GLU A 154 -1.05 84.42 -21.67
CA GLU A 154 -0.07 85.10 -22.54
C GLU A 154 -0.74 85.73 -23.77
N ARG A 155 -1.71 85.02 -24.39
CA ARG A 155 -2.51 85.56 -25.50
C ARG A 155 -3.34 86.77 -25.07
N GLU A 156 -4.02 86.69 -23.91
CA GLU A 156 -4.82 87.80 -23.39
C GLU A 156 -3.97 89.03 -23.08
N ILE A 157 -2.78 88.84 -22.50
CA ILE A 157 -1.81 89.92 -22.27
C ILE A 157 -1.36 90.56 -23.60
N ALA A 158 -1.17 89.77 -24.65
CA ALA A 158 -0.82 90.28 -25.98
C ALA A 158 -1.97 91.09 -26.61
N ASP A 159 -3.20 90.61 -26.49
CA ASP A 159 -4.39 91.29 -27.00
C ASP A 159 -4.66 92.60 -26.25
N LEU A 160 -4.52 92.62 -24.93
CA LEU A 160 -4.66 93.83 -24.12
C LEU A 160 -3.60 94.88 -24.47
N ARG A 161 -2.36 94.46 -24.76
CA ARG A 161 -1.30 95.37 -25.25
C ARG A 161 -1.63 95.97 -26.62
N ARG A 162 -2.27 95.21 -27.51
CA ARG A 162 -2.72 95.69 -28.82
C ARG A 162 -3.85 96.71 -28.69
N ARG A 163 -4.85 96.43 -27.84
CA ARG A 163 -5.99 97.34 -27.61
C ARG A 163 -5.57 98.65 -26.95
N LEU A 164 -4.62 98.61 -26.00
CA LEU A 164 -4.03 99.82 -25.42
C LEU A 164 -3.30 100.70 -26.45
N SER A 165 -2.99 100.16 -27.62
CA SER A 165 -2.37 100.90 -28.74
C SER A 165 -3.39 101.43 -29.76
N GLU A 166 -4.66 101.04 -29.68
CA GLU A 166 -5.72 101.35 -30.66
C GLU A 166 -6.76 102.35 -30.13
N GLU A 167 -6.85 102.61 -28.82
CA GLU A 167 -7.83 103.55 -28.23
C GLU A 167 -7.36 105.02 -28.22
N GLN A 168 -7.20 105.63 -29.40
CA GLN A 168 -7.14 107.09 -29.50
C GLN A 168 -8.07 107.61 -30.62
N GLU A 169 -9.08 108.38 -30.19
CA GLU A 169 -10.02 109.25 -30.93
C GLU A 169 -11.29 108.60 -31.53
N GLU A 170 -12.45 108.91 -30.93
CA GLU A 170 -13.54 109.69 -31.58
C GLU A 170 -14.84 109.71 -30.73
N GLU A 171 -15.22 110.88 -30.21
CA GLU A 171 -16.58 111.19 -29.73
C GLU A 171 -17.03 112.56 -30.29
N ASN A 172 -18.22 112.65 -30.91
CA ASN A 172 -19.20 113.71 -30.57
C ASN A 172 -20.54 113.64 -31.33
N LEU A 173 -21.62 113.58 -30.53
CA LEU A 173 -22.96 114.20 -30.71
C LEU A 173 -23.89 113.79 -31.86
N GLU A 174 -23.46 113.00 -32.84
CA GLU A 174 -24.36 112.00 -33.45
C GLU A 174 -24.55 110.82 -32.48
N ASN A 175 -23.53 110.60 -31.62
CA ASN A 175 -23.40 109.67 -30.50
C ASN A 175 -24.35 109.92 -29.32
N GLU A 176 -25.53 110.51 -29.48
CA GLU A 176 -26.53 110.61 -28.38
C GLU A 176 -27.88 110.00 -28.78
N MET A 177 -28.39 110.30 -29.97
CA MET A 177 -29.51 109.55 -30.57
C MET A 177 -29.05 108.23 -31.18
N LYS A 178 -27.89 108.23 -31.84
CA LYS A 178 -27.18 107.00 -32.18
C LYS A 178 -26.80 106.29 -30.90
N LYS A 179 -26.34 106.94 -29.83
CA LYS A 179 -26.11 106.27 -28.52
C LYS A 179 -27.36 105.72 -27.85
N ALA A 180 -28.57 106.26 -28.02
CA ALA A 180 -29.77 105.60 -27.49
C ALA A 180 -30.17 104.36 -28.32
N GLN A 181 -30.01 104.42 -29.65
CA GLN A 181 -30.28 103.31 -30.56
C GLN A 181 -29.16 102.25 -30.53
N GLU A 182 -27.91 102.68 -30.44
CA GLU A 182 -26.69 101.95 -30.16
C GLU A 182 -26.71 101.45 -28.73
N ASP A 183 -27.28 102.13 -27.73
CA ASP A 183 -27.44 101.58 -26.37
C ASP A 183 -28.50 100.47 -26.37
N ALA A 184 -29.58 100.60 -27.16
CA ALA A 184 -30.55 99.53 -27.35
C ALA A 184 -30.01 98.38 -28.23
N GLU A 185 -29.19 98.67 -29.23
CA GLU A 185 -28.47 97.69 -30.05
C GLU A 185 -27.29 97.06 -29.32
N LYS A 186 -26.65 97.77 -28.38
CA LYS A 186 -25.57 97.32 -27.50
C LYS A 186 -26.13 96.49 -26.36
N LEU A 187 -27.29 96.89 -25.81
CA LEU A 187 -28.07 96.02 -24.95
C LEU A 187 -28.51 94.78 -25.73
N ARG A 188 -29.01 94.88 -26.97
CA ARG A 188 -29.28 93.67 -27.77
C ARG A 188 -28.02 92.88 -28.12
N SER A 189 -26.89 93.51 -28.36
CA SER A 189 -25.61 92.84 -28.67
C SER A 189 -24.96 92.23 -27.43
N VAL A 190 -25.42 92.57 -26.23
CA VAL A 190 -25.03 91.92 -24.96
C VAL A 190 -26.08 90.89 -24.56
N VAL A 191 -27.35 91.28 -24.55
CA VAL A 191 -28.49 90.44 -24.13
C VAL A 191 -28.72 89.29 -25.10
N MET A 192 -28.70 89.46 -26.43
CA MET A 192 -28.94 88.33 -27.35
C MET A 192 -27.82 87.28 -27.27
N PRO A 193 -26.52 87.64 -27.20
CA PRO A 193 -25.48 86.66 -26.89
C PRO A 193 -25.64 86.04 -25.52
N MET A 194 -26.00 86.80 -24.49
CA MET A 194 -26.28 86.23 -23.16
C MET A 194 -27.50 85.30 -23.17
N GLU A 195 -28.57 85.59 -23.92
CA GLU A 195 -29.75 84.72 -24.05
C GLU A 195 -29.40 83.45 -24.83
N LYS A 196 -28.59 83.56 -25.90
CA LYS A 196 -28.04 82.42 -26.62
C LYS A 196 -27.11 81.59 -25.74
N GLU A 197 -26.29 82.24 -24.91
CA GLU A 197 -25.39 81.57 -23.97
C GLU A 197 -26.19 80.90 -22.84
N ILE A 198 -27.22 81.55 -22.30
CA ILE A 198 -28.15 80.95 -21.33
C ILE A 198 -28.86 79.74 -21.95
N ALA A 199 -29.32 79.83 -23.21
CA ALA A 199 -29.91 78.70 -23.91
C ALA A 199 -28.89 77.57 -24.09
N ALA A 200 -27.67 77.88 -24.56
CA ALA A 200 -26.60 76.89 -24.71
C ALA A 200 -26.15 76.27 -23.37
N LEU A 201 -26.15 77.04 -22.28
CA LEU A 201 -25.86 76.55 -20.94
C LEU A 201 -26.99 75.66 -20.40
N LYS A 202 -28.26 75.99 -20.69
CA LYS A 202 -29.40 75.13 -20.36
C LYS A 202 -29.36 73.81 -21.13
N ASP A 203 -29.04 73.85 -22.42
CA ASP A 203 -28.89 72.65 -23.24
C ASP A 203 -27.74 71.78 -22.72
N LYS A 204 -26.56 72.38 -22.44
CA LYS A 204 -25.42 71.68 -21.84
C LYS A 204 -25.74 71.09 -20.46
N LEU A 205 -26.51 71.81 -19.64
CA LEU A 205 -26.96 71.30 -18.34
C LEU A 205 -27.88 70.09 -18.52
N SER A 206 -28.85 70.17 -19.43
CA SER A 206 -29.74 69.03 -19.72
C SER A 206 -28.98 67.82 -20.28
N GLU A 207 -27.99 68.03 -21.15
CA GLU A 207 -27.15 66.97 -21.68
C GLU A 207 -26.26 66.35 -20.59
N ALA A 208 -25.75 67.16 -19.66
CA ALA A 208 -25.02 66.67 -18.49
C ALA A 208 -25.93 65.87 -17.54
N GLU A 209 -27.16 66.32 -17.31
CA GLU A 209 -28.15 65.60 -16.49
C GLU A 209 -28.55 64.26 -17.11
N GLU A 210 -28.74 64.18 -18.44
CA GLU A 210 -28.98 62.93 -19.17
C GLU A 210 -27.80 61.97 -19.05
N LYS A 211 -26.55 62.47 -19.25
CA LYS A 211 -25.33 61.66 -19.08
C LYS A 211 -25.16 61.13 -17.67
N ILE A 212 -25.49 61.92 -16.65
CA ILE A 212 -25.46 61.47 -15.25
C ILE A 212 -26.45 60.32 -15.04
N LYS A 213 -27.70 60.47 -15.50
CA LYS A 213 -28.71 59.40 -15.38
C LYS A 213 -28.29 58.12 -16.12
N GLU A 214 -27.69 58.26 -17.30
CA GLU A 214 -27.22 57.12 -18.07
C GLU A 214 -26.06 56.40 -17.37
N LEU A 215 -25.09 57.15 -16.82
CA LEU A 215 -23.99 56.60 -16.03
C LEU A 215 -24.50 55.93 -14.76
N GLU A 216 -25.47 56.52 -14.05
CA GLU A 216 -26.12 55.91 -12.90
C GLU A 216 -26.84 54.60 -13.27
N ALA A 217 -27.60 54.59 -14.37
CA ALA A 217 -28.28 53.39 -14.85
C ALA A 217 -27.30 52.30 -15.30
N SER A 218 -26.18 52.67 -15.92
CA SER A 218 -25.10 51.75 -16.27
C SER A 218 -24.46 51.14 -15.02
N LYS A 219 -24.13 51.98 -14.04
CA LYS A 219 -23.52 51.56 -12.78
C LYS A 219 -24.43 50.65 -11.96
N VAL A 220 -25.74 50.92 -11.94
CA VAL A 220 -26.73 50.05 -11.29
C VAL A 220 -26.80 48.68 -11.99
N ARG A 221 -26.77 48.65 -13.32
CA ARG A 221 -26.75 47.37 -14.07
C ARG A 221 -25.49 46.57 -13.80
N GLU A 222 -24.34 47.23 -13.78
CA GLU A 222 -23.05 46.61 -13.50
C GLU A 222 -23.00 46.03 -12.07
N LEU A 223 -23.39 46.80 -11.06
CA LEU A 223 -23.47 46.32 -9.66
C LEU A 223 -24.45 45.15 -9.53
N ASN A 224 -25.56 45.15 -10.26
CA ASN A 224 -26.51 44.05 -10.24
C ASN A 224 -25.91 42.78 -10.86
N HIS A 225 -25.13 42.91 -11.94
CA HIS A 225 -24.42 41.77 -12.53
C HIS A 225 -23.41 41.16 -11.55
N TYR A 226 -22.61 41.99 -10.88
CA TYR A 226 -21.68 41.50 -9.84
C TYR A 226 -22.44 40.82 -8.69
N LEU A 227 -23.55 41.39 -8.25
CA LEU A 227 -24.37 40.80 -7.19
C LEU A 227 -24.90 39.41 -7.59
N GLU A 228 -25.35 39.23 -8.83
CA GLU A 228 -25.81 37.92 -9.32
C GLU A 228 -24.66 36.91 -9.47
N ALA A 229 -23.49 37.35 -9.92
CA ALA A 229 -22.30 36.50 -9.97
C ALA A 229 -21.89 36.03 -8.57
N GLU A 230 -21.85 36.95 -7.59
CA GLU A 230 -21.56 36.64 -6.18
C GLU A 230 -22.60 35.69 -5.57
N LYS A 231 -23.89 35.85 -5.88
CA LYS A 231 -24.94 34.92 -5.44
C LYS A 231 -24.70 33.52 -5.98
N SER A 232 -24.33 33.39 -7.26
CA SER A 232 -24.01 32.09 -7.88
C SER A 232 -22.78 31.45 -7.24
N CYS A 233 -21.69 32.20 -7.05
CA CYS A 233 -20.49 31.72 -6.39
C CYS A 233 -20.79 31.25 -4.96
N ARG A 234 -21.64 32.00 -4.24
CA ARG A 234 -22.09 31.60 -2.89
C ARG A 234 -22.85 30.27 -2.92
N THR A 235 -23.77 30.07 -3.86
CA THR A 235 -24.52 28.80 -3.96
C THR A 235 -23.59 27.62 -4.28
N ASP A 236 -22.57 27.84 -5.11
CA ASP A 236 -21.57 26.80 -5.41
C ASP A 236 -20.75 26.45 -4.16
N LEU A 237 -20.32 27.46 -3.38
CA LEU A 237 -19.64 27.25 -2.11
C LEU A 237 -20.52 26.52 -1.08
N GLU A 238 -21.80 26.86 -0.98
CA GLU A 238 -22.75 26.15 -0.12
C GLU A 238 -22.88 24.68 -0.53
N MET A 239 -22.90 24.38 -1.83
CA MET A 239 -22.89 23.02 -2.36
C MET A 239 -21.58 22.28 -2.03
N TYR A 240 -20.42 22.91 -2.22
CA TYR A 240 -19.13 22.32 -1.82
C TYR A 240 -19.08 22.02 -0.33
N VAL A 241 -19.53 22.95 0.52
CA VAL A 241 -19.61 22.75 1.97
C VAL A 241 -20.56 21.60 2.32
N ALA A 242 -21.70 21.48 1.64
CA ALA A 242 -22.61 20.35 1.84
C ALA A 242 -21.96 19.00 1.48
N VAL A 243 -21.29 18.92 0.33
CA VAL A 243 -20.57 17.70 -0.10
C VAL A 243 -19.46 17.34 0.89
N LEU A 244 -18.65 18.32 1.31
CA LEU A 244 -17.59 18.10 2.30
C LEU A 244 -18.15 17.63 3.65
N ASN A 245 -19.30 18.17 4.08
CA ASN A 245 -19.97 17.71 5.30
C ASN A 245 -20.49 16.27 5.16
N THR A 246 -21.04 15.89 4.00
CA THR A 246 -21.43 14.49 3.73
C THR A 246 -20.22 13.56 3.73
N GLN A 247 -19.13 13.93 3.04
CA GLN A 247 -17.88 13.16 3.05
C GLN A 247 -17.32 13.00 4.48
N LYS A 248 -17.35 14.07 5.27
CA LYS A 248 -16.95 14.03 6.68
C LYS A 248 -17.79 13.04 7.49
N SER A 249 -19.12 13.00 7.27
CA SER A 249 -20.00 12.03 7.96
C SER A 249 -19.65 10.59 7.59
N VAL A 250 -19.48 10.31 6.29
CA VAL A 250 -19.12 8.96 5.82
C VAL A 250 -17.78 8.51 6.41
N LEU A 251 -16.75 9.36 6.37
CA LEU A 251 -15.45 9.03 6.95
C LEU A 251 -15.52 8.84 8.48
N GLN A 252 -16.39 9.60 9.17
CA GLN A 252 -16.62 9.41 10.61
C GLN A 252 -17.30 8.06 10.89
N GLU A 253 -18.32 7.70 10.11
CA GLU A 253 -19.03 6.42 10.22
C GLU A 253 -18.09 5.23 9.94
N ASP A 254 -17.25 5.31 8.92
CA ASP A 254 -16.24 4.29 8.60
C ASP A 254 -15.21 4.15 9.72
N ALA A 255 -14.73 5.27 10.28
CA ALA A 255 -13.82 5.24 11.42
C ALA A 255 -14.47 4.65 12.68
N GLU A 256 -15.77 4.88 12.89
CA GLU A 256 -16.54 4.25 13.97
C GLU A 256 -16.72 2.75 13.76
N LYS A 257 -16.99 2.34 12.52
CA LYS A 257 -17.13 0.93 12.14
C LYS A 257 -15.82 0.17 12.35
N LEU A 258 -14.71 0.70 11.83
CA LEU A 258 -13.38 0.13 12.04
C LEU A 258 -13.02 0.04 13.52
N ARG A 259 -13.37 1.06 14.31
CA ARG A 259 -13.21 1.00 15.77
C ARG A 259 -14.00 -0.16 16.37
N LYS A 260 -15.27 -0.37 16.00
CA LYS A 260 -16.08 -1.48 16.52
C LYS A 260 -15.50 -2.84 16.13
N GLU A 261 -15.11 -3.02 14.87
CA GLU A 261 -14.49 -4.25 14.38
C GLU A 261 -13.19 -4.57 15.14
N LEU A 262 -12.35 -3.56 15.38
CA LEU A 262 -11.14 -3.74 16.20
C LEU A 262 -11.47 -4.18 17.64
N HIS A 263 -12.48 -3.58 18.26
CA HIS A 263 -12.90 -3.99 19.62
C HIS A 263 -13.40 -5.43 19.64
N GLU A 264 -14.14 -5.86 18.61
CA GLU A 264 -14.64 -7.23 18.49
C GLU A 264 -13.50 -8.24 18.30
N VAL A 265 -12.53 -7.94 17.43
CA VAL A 265 -11.33 -8.78 17.26
C VAL A 265 -10.52 -8.88 18.56
N CYS A 266 -10.31 -7.76 19.26
CA CYS A 266 -9.64 -7.77 20.56
C CYS A 266 -10.39 -8.61 21.60
N HIS A 267 -11.72 -8.53 21.62
CA HIS A 267 -12.55 -9.35 22.50
C HIS A 267 -12.42 -10.85 22.18
N LEU A 268 -12.49 -11.23 20.91
CA LEU A 268 -12.32 -12.62 20.47
C LEU A 268 -10.93 -13.15 20.80
N LEU A 269 -9.88 -12.35 20.61
CA LEU A 269 -8.52 -12.73 20.96
C LEU A 269 -8.35 -12.96 22.47
N GLU A 270 -8.94 -12.11 23.30
CA GLU A 270 -8.92 -12.32 24.76
C GLU A 270 -9.71 -13.56 25.16
N GLN A 271 -10.84 -13.84 24.49
CA GLN A 271 -11.63 -15.04 24.71
C GLN A 271 -10.84 -16.31 24.35
N GLU A 272 -10.19 -16.35 23.18
CA GLU A 272 -9.31 -17.46 22.77
C GLU A 272 -8.14 -17.64 23.74
N ARG A 273 -7.52 -16.54 24.19
CA ARG A 273 -6.45 -16.59 25.20
C ARG A 273 -6.96 -17.18 26.52
N GLN A 274 -8.17 -16.83 26.95
CA GLN A 274 -8.79 -17.42 28.15
C GLN A 274 -9.07 -18.90 27.98
N GLN A 275 -9.62 -19.32 26.83
CA GLN A 275 -9.87 -20.74 26.53
C GLN A 275 -8.57 -21.55 26.48
N HIS A 276 -7.53 -21.03 25.83
CA HIS A 276 -6.21 -21.65 25.80
C HIS A 276 -5.63 -21.82 27.22
N ASN A 277 -5.73 -20.79 28.07
CA ASN A 277 -5.28 -20.89 29.45
C ASN A 277 -6.09 -21.92 30.28
N GLN A 278 -7.40 -22.00 30.08
CA GLN A 278 -8.25 -23.01 30.72
C GLN A 278 -7.85 -24.42 30.28
N LEU A 279 -7.60 -24.62 28.99
CA LEU A 279 -7.14 -25.90 28.46
C LEU A 279 -5.76 -26.26 29.04
N LYS A 280 -4.83 -25.29 29.08
CA LYS A 280 -3.51 -25.46 29.68
C LYS A 280 -3.59 -25.89 31.14
N HIS A 281 -4.43 -25.25 31.94
CA HIS A 281 -4.66 -25.64 33.34
C HIS A 281 -5.28 -27.03 33.48
N THR A 282 -6.22 -27.38 32.58
CA THR A 282 -6.86 -28.70 32.60
C THR A 282 -5.86 -29.79 32.24
N TRP A 283 -5.02 -29.56 31.22
CA TRP A 283 -3.95 -30.46 30.83
C TRP A 283 -2.90 -30.61 31.92
N GLN A 284 -2.49 -29.51 32.58
CA GLN A 284 -1.59 -29.55 33.73
C GLN A 284 -2.16 -30.42 34.85
N ARG A 285 -3.42 -30.22 35.24
CA ARG A 285 -4.07 -31.07 36.27
C ARG A 285 -4.11 -32.54 35.86
N ALA A 286 -4.43 -32.84 34.60
CA ALA A 286 -4.46 -34.21 34.11
C ALA A 286 -3.07 -34.86 34.14
N ASN A 287 -2.03 -34.11 33.78
CA ASN A 287 -0.65 -34.56 33.85
C ASN A 287 -0.20 -34.78 35.31
N ASP A 288 -0.51 -33.84 36.20
CA ASP A 288 -0.23 -33.98 37.63
C ASP A 288 -0.93 -35.21 38.23
N GLN A 289 -2.21 -35.44 37.86
CA GLN A 289 -2.95 -36.63 38.27
C GLN A 289 -2.34 -37.92 37.73
N PHE A 290 -1.89 -37.93 36.48
CA PHE A 290 -1.20 -39.07 35.90
C PHE A 290 0.10 -39.37 36.66
N LEU A 291 0.93 -38.36 36.91
CA LEU A 291 2.17 -38.53 37.67
C LEU A 291 1.92 -38.97 39.11
N GLU A 292 0.90 -38.43 39.78
CA GLU A 292 0.49 -38.84 41.12
C GLU A 292 0.02 -40.29 41.14
N SER A 293 -0.78 -40.71 40.15
CA SER A 293 -1.25 -42.08 40.01
C SER A 293 -0.09 -43.06 39.80
N GLN A 294 0.91 -42.68 38.99
CA GLN A 294 2.12 -43.47 38.77
C GLN A 294 2.95 -43.58 40.05
N ARG A 295 3.13 -42.47 40.79
CA ARG A 295 3.81 -42.47 42.09
C ARG A 295 3.12 -43.41 43.08
N LEU A 296 1.80 -43.35 43.17
CA LEU A 296 1.01 -44.20 44.06
C LEU A 296 1.16 -45.68 43.68
N LEU A 297 1.10 -46.00 42.39
CA LEU A 297 1.32 -47.35 41.86
C LEU A 297 2.71 -47.87 42.20
N MET A 298 3.76 -47.06 42.04
CA MET A 298 5.11 -47.46 42.46
C MET A 298 5.20 -47.72 43.96
N ARG A 299 4.50 -46.91 44.78
CA ARG A 299 4.45 -47.11 46.23
C ARG A 299 3.68 -48.37 46.62
N ASP A 300 2.63 -48.72 45.89
CA ASP A 300 1.88 -49.97 46.06
C ASP A 300 2.70 -51.18 45.66
N MET A 301 3.44 -51.10 44.54
CA MET A 301 4.38 -52.13 44.12
C MET A 301 5.44 -52.38 45.20
N GLN A 302 6.06 -51.32 45.74
CA GLN A 302 7.01 -51.42 46.85
C GLN A 302 6.39 -52.03 48.12
N ARG A 303 5.14 -51.71 48.43
CA ARG A 303 4.43 -52.33 49.58
C ARG A 303 4.21 -53.82 49.37
N LEU A 304 3.86 -54.24 48.14
CA LEU A 304 3.72 -55.65 47.79
C LEU A 304 5.06 -56.39 47.86
N GLU A 305 6.16 -55.74 47.43
CA GLU A 305 7.52 -56.28 47.53
C GLU A 305 7.91 -56.62 48.99
N VAL A 306 7.51 -55.82 49.98
CA VAL A 306 7.82 -56.07 51.40
C VAL A 306 7.13 -57.32 51.96
N VAL A 307 6.01 -57.76 51.38
CA VAL A 307 5.25 -58.95 51.85
C VAL A 307 5.79 -60.25 51.22
N LEU A 308 6.60 -60.16 50.17
CA LEU A 308 7.18 -61.31 49.50
C LEU A 308 8.35 -61.90 50.31
N THR A 309 8.50 -63.24 50.26
CA THR A 309 9.63 -63.92 50.88
C THR A 309 10.95 -63.64 50.13
N SER A 310 12.09 -63.77 50.80
CA SER A 310 13.41 -63.46 50.23
C SER A 310 13.71 -64.21 48.92
N GLU A 311 13.22 -65.44 48.78
CA GLU A 311 13.36 -66.25 47.56
C GLU A 311 12.44 -65.77 46.43
N GLN A 312 11.22 -65.31 46.75
CA GLN A 312 10.31 -64.73 45.77
C GLN A 312 10.82 -63.39 45.24
N LEU A 313 11.44 -62.58 46.10
CA LEU A 313 12.10 -61.33 45.69
C LEU A 313 13.24 -61.58 44.69
N ARG A 314 14.08 -62.59 44.96
CA ARG A 314 15.20 -62.99 44.08
C ARG A 314 14.70 -63.40 42.69
N GLN A 315 13.60 -64.15 42.62
CA GLN A 315 12.99 -64.57 41.36
C GLN A 315 12.33 -63.42 40.60
N VAL A 316 11.76 -62.42 41.29
CA VAL A 316 11.19 -61.22 40.66
C VAL A 316 12.32 -60.34 40.10
N GLU A 317 13.41 -60.15 40.84
CA GLU A 317 14.56 -59.36 40.37
C GLU A 317 15.28 -60.03 39.19
N GLU A 318 15.44 -61.36 39.22
CA GLU A 318 15.98 -62.13 38.08
C GLU A 318 15.06 -62.08 36.83
N ARG A 319 13.74 -61.96 37.01
CA ARG A 319 12.80 -61.74 35.92
C ARG A 319 12.91 -60.32 35.37
N LYS A 320 12.89 -59.32 36.25
CA LYS A 320 13.04 -57.90 35.89
C LYS A 320 14.36 -57.62 35.16
N LYS A 321 15.44 -58.27 35.58
CA LYS A 321 16.75 -58.17 34.92
C LYS A 321 16.74 -58.82 33.53
N ARG A 322 16.10 -59.97 33.37
CA ARG A 322 15.88 -60.59 32.05
C ARG A 322 15.05 -59.71 31.14
N ASP A 323 13.96 -59.13 31.65
CA ASP A 323 13.09 -58.25 30.87
C ASP A 323 13.84 -56.98 30.42
N GLN A 324 14.69 -56.40 31.29
CA GLN A 324 15.58 -55.28 30.93
C GLN A 324 16.63 -55.65 29.88
N GLU A 325 17.27 -56.82 30.03
CA GLU A 325 18.22 -57.33 29.05
C GLU A 325 17.55 -57.60 27.70
N GLU A 326 16.29 -58.08 27.69
CA GLU A 326 15.49 -58.25 26.49
C GLU A 326 15.14 -56.90 25.82
N ASP A 327 14.71 -55.89 26.59
CA ASP A 327 14.42 -54.54 26.08
C ASP A 327 15.67 -53.83 25.52
N GLU A 328 16.82 -53.95 26.18
CA GLU A 328 18.09 -53.43 25.69
C GLU A 328 18.53 -54.15 24.42
N GLN A 329 18.39 -55.47 24.37
CA GLN A 329 18.66 -56.26 23.18
C GLN A 329 17.72 -55.87 22.03
N GLU A 330 16.46 -55.54 22.31
CA GLU A 330 15.49 -55.08 21.32
C GLU A 330 15.82 -53.67 20.79
N ARG A 331 16.28 -52.77 21.66
CA ARG A 331 16.77 -51.43 21.29
C ARG A 331 18.05 -51.50 20.46
N VAL A 332 18.95 -52.41 20.79
CA VAL A 332 20.17 -52.68 20.04
C VAL A 332 19.86 -53.33 18.70
N ASN A 333 18.90 -54.25 18.63
CA ASN A 333 18.44 -54.84 17.36
C ASN A 333 17.74 -53.81 16.47
N LYS A 334 16.91 -52.91 17.02
CA LYS A 334 16.30 -51.78 16.28
C LYS A 334 17.34 -50.77 15.73
N ARG A 335 18.56 -50.72 16.29
CA ARG A 335 19.67 -49.90 15.77
C ARG A 335 20.60 -50.65 14.79
N LYS A 336 20.46 -51.96 14.61
CA LYS A 336 21.37 -52.81 13.81
C LYS A 336 20.83 -53.21 12.42
N GLU A 337 19.62 -52.81 12.04
CA GLU A 337 19.13 -52.88 10.66
C GLU A 337 19.00 -51.44 10.14
N PRO A 338 19.67 -50.98 9.05
CA PRO A 338 20.24 -51.70 7.90
C PRO A 338 21.69 -51.30 7.50
N GLU A 339 22.63 -52.24 7.43
CA GLU A 339 23.89 -52.08 6.67
C GLU A 339 24.33 -53.44 6.09
N LYS A 340 23.55 -54.01 5.18
CA LYS A 340 24.03 -55.06 4.25
C LYS A 340 23.19 -55.04 2.98
N MET A 341 23.58 -54.22 2.01
CA MET A 341 23.64 -54.57 0.60
C MET A 341 24.39 -53.45 -0.15
N ASP A 342 25.26 -53.89 -1.04
CA ASP A 342 25.99 -53.15 -2.08
C ASP A 342 27.31 -52.48 -1.68
N ALA A 343 28.37 -53.28 -1.78
CA ALA A 343 29.72 -52.84 -2.11
C ALA A 343 30.17 -53.59 -3.38
N GLU A 344 31.01 -52.92 -4.18
CA GLU A 344 31.52 -53.22 -5.54
C GLU A 344 30.77 -52.41 -6.62
N GLU A 345 31.35 -51.41 -7.32
CA GLU A 345 32.73 -51.26 -7.79
C GLU A 345 33.09 -49.77 -8.06
N GLU A 346 34.34 -49.44 -7.73
CA GLU A 346 35.18 -48.23 -7.88
C GLU A 346 34.92 -47.18 -9.00
N VAL A 347 35.29 -45.90 -8.75
CA VAL A 347 36.50 -45.24 -9.33
C VAL A 347 36.65 -43.74 -8.92
N LYS A 348 37.80 -43.40 -8.29
CA LYS A 348 38.62 -42.13 -8.25
C LYS A 348 38.13 -40.80 -7.62
N VAL A 349 38.40 -40.62 -6.32
CA VAL A 349 39.34 -39.70 -5.58
C VAL A 349 39.92 -38.49 -6.40
N PRO A 350 40.04 -37.22 -5.87
CA PRO A 350 40.78 -36.97 -4.63
C PRO A 350 40.32 -35.94 -3.58
N VAL A 351 40.72 -36.34 -2.37
CA VAL A 351 40.77 -35.68 -1.06
C VAL A 351 41.84 -34.57 -1.04
N VAL A 352 41.62 -33.51 -0.25
CA VAL A 352 42.73 -32.79 0.40
C VAL A 352 42.48 -32.75 1.92
N PHE A 353 43.50 -33.26 2.60
CA PHE A 353 43.62 -33.56 4.02
C PHE A 353 44.00 -32.30 4.81
N ALA A 354 43.53 -32.21 6.04
CA ALA A 354 44.08 -31.33 7.07
C ALA A 354 45.33 -31.99 7.70
N LEU A 355 46.37 -31.20 8.00
CA LEU A 355 47.23 -31.26 9.21
C LEU A 355 48.49 -30.40 9.03
N THR A 356 48.83 -29.60 10.06
CA THR A 356 50.12 -29.45 10.79
C THR A 356 50.12 -28.13 11.58
N GLN A 357 50.10 -28.18 12.92
CA GLN A 357 51.24 -27.93 13.86
C GLN A 357 51.62 -26.45 14.05
N ASP A 358 51.43 -25.89 15.26
CA ASP A 358 52.47 -25.71 16.30
C ASP A 358 52.06 -24.70 17.42
N GLU A 359 52.46 -25.05 18.65
CA GLU A 359 52.47 -24.34 19.96
C GLU A 359 53.13 -22.92 19.94
N PRO A 360 53.09 -22.04 20.99
CA PRO A 360 52.99 -22.35 22.43
C PRO A 360 52.22 -21.39 23.39
N PHE A 361 51.86 -21.92 24.59
CA PHE A 361 51.55 -21.22 25.86
C PHE A 361 52.80 -20.51 26.47
N PRO A 362 52.72 -19.50 27.40
CA PRO A 362 52.43 -19.70 28.86
C PRO A 362 51.91 -18.42 29.64
N PRO A 363 51.81 -18.38 31.00
CA PRO A 363 51.12 -19.32 31.93
C PRO A 363 50.42 -18.68 33.19
N SER A 364 49.76 -19.56 33.98
CA SER A 364 49.55 -19.59 35.46
C SER A 364 48.60 -18.56 36.12
N GLU A 365 47.79 -18.82 37.17
CA GLU A 365 47.78 -19.75 38.34
C GLU A 365 46.30 -20.08 38.72
N GLU A 366 45.90 -21.34 38.95
CA GLU A 366 45.61 -22.00 40.28
C GLU A 366 44.61 -21.22 41.18
N GLU A 367 43.50 -21.74 41.73
CA GLU A 367 43.26 -22.89 42.62
C GLU A 367 41.71 -23.16 42.69
N HIS A 368 41.21 -24.41 42.66
CA HIS A 368 40.75 -25.20 43.84
C HIS A 368 39.57 -24.53 44.60
N LEU A 369 38.35 -25.07 44.74
CA LEU A 369 37.94 -26.36 45.32
C LEU A 369 36.42 -26.61 45.15
N ASP A 370 36.08 -27.90 45.13
CA ASP A 370 34.76 -28.48 45.36
C ASP A 370 34.04 -27.98 46.62
N SER A 371 32.70 -28.12 46.65
CA SER A 371 32.04 -29.07 47.57
C SER A 371 30.66 -28.61 48.10
N THR A 372 29.72 -29.57 48.02
CA THR A 372 28.62 -29.87 48.96
C THR A 372 27.39 -28.95 49.08
N HIS A 373 26.29 -29.45 48.50
CA HIS A 373 25.15 -30.02 49.22
C HIS A 373 24.24 -29.07 50.06
N GLY A 374 23.12 -28.69 49.46
CA GLY A 374 21.80 -29.07 49.95
C GLY A 374 21.08 -28.19 50.98
N SER A 375 19.75 -28.27 50.88
CA SER A 375 18.79 -28.22 51.99
C SER A 375 18.04 -26.90 52.26
N VAL A 376 16.91 -26.77 51.55
CA VAL A 376 15.53 -26.51 51.99
C VAL A 376 15.15 -25.49 53.10
N HIS A 377 14.01 -24.82 52.81
CA HIS A 377 13.00 -24.21 53.71
C HIS A 377 13.40 -22.89 54.42
N SER A 378 12.54 -21.95 54.80
CA SER A 378 11.12 -21.64 54.59
C SER A 378 10.80 -20.45 55.53
N LEU A 379 10.20 -19.38 55.00
CA LEU A 379 9.30 -18.38 55.61
C LEU A 379 9.65 -17.58 56.90
N ASP A 380 9.50 -16.25 56.74
CA ASP A 380 8.88 -15.19 57.58
C ASP A 380 9.13 -15.09 59.10
N ALA A 381 9.59 -13.91 59.55
CA ALA A 381 8.78 -12.92 60.29
C ALA A 381 9.64 -11.86 61.04
N ASP A 382 9.34 -10.59 60.79
CA ASP A 382 9.50 -9.33 61.56
C ASP A 382 10.24 -9.30 62.91
N LEU A 383 11.14 -8.30 63.10
CA LEU A 383 10.98 -7.14 64.04
C LEU A 383 12.32 -6.43 64.41
N LEU A 384 12.27 -5.09 64.33
CA LEU A 384 12.95 -4.04 65.13
C LEU A 384 14.29 -3.37 64.69
N LEU A 385 14.14 -2.03 64.55
CA LEU A 385 15.04 -0.86 64.49
C LEU A 385 16.05 -0.78 65.68
N PRO A 386 16.87 0.30 65.93
CA PRO A 386 16.97 1.65 65.31
C PRO A 386 18.40 2.27 65.22
N SER A 387 18.48 3.50 64.67
CA SER A 387 19.30 4.67 65.09
C SER A 387 19.90 5.41 63.87
N GLY A 388 19.87 6.73 63.72
CA GLY A 388 19.28 7.83 64.47
C GLY A 388 19.37 9.11 63.63
N ASP A 389 18.35 9.96 63.73
CA ASP A 389 18.40 11.39 63.41
C ASP A 389 18.98 12.12 64.66
N PRO A 390 19.46 13.40 64.66
CA PRO A 390 18.73 14.52 64.05
C PRO A 390 19.50 15.83 63.68
N PHE A 391 18.76 16.77 63.08
CA PHE A 391 18.91 18.26 63.08
C PHE A 391 20.02 18.94 62.25
N SER A 392 19.64 19.63 61.17
CA SER A 392 19.41 21.10 61.18
C SER A 392 19.17 21.71 59.79
N LYS A 393 18.24 22.67 59.77
CA LYS A 393 17.87 23.56 58.66
C LYS A 393 18.95 24.64 58.41
N GLN A 394 19.08 25.12 57.17
CA GLN A 394 18.81 26.51 56.71
C GLN A 394 19.63 26.93 55.49
N ASP A 395 18.91 27.51 54.51
CA ASP A 395 19.18 28.70 53.68
C ASP A 395 20.61 29.13 53.33
N GLY A 396 20.82 29.52 52.06
CA GLY A 396 21.96 30.38 51.70
C GLY A 396 22.34 30.38 50.23
N ASP A 397 21.62 31.20 49.48
CA ASP A 397 21.80 31.74 48.13
C ASP A 397 23.24 32.12 47.70
N VAL A 398 23.40 32.37 46.39
CA VAL A 398 24.35 33.31 45.72
C VAL A 398 25.50 32.75 44.83
N PHE A 399 25.52 33.30 43.59
CA PHE A 399 26.59 33.43 42.56
C PHE A 399 26.87 32.29 41.56
N LYS A 400 26.32 32.40 40.34
CA LYS A 400 27.02 33.11 39.24
C LYS A 400 26.10 33.43 38.05
N GLU A 401 26.21 34.67 37.62
CA GLU A 401 25.40 35.38 36.64
C GLU A 401 26.21 35.69 35.38
N GLY A 402 25.50 35.84 34.25
CA GLY A 402 25.93 36.63 33.09
C GLY A 402 26.16 35.81 31.82
N LEU A 403 25.61 36.15 30.64
CA LEU A 403 25.10 37.42 30.14
C LEU A 403 24.20 37.08 28.91
N ARG A 404 22.92 37.53 28.88
CA ARG A 404 22.38 38.66 28.07
C ARG A 404 22.07 38.32 26.59
N ARG A 405 21.01 38.82 25.95
CA ARG A 405 20.02 39.87 26.29
C ARG A 405 18.95 39.98 25.16
N ALA A 406 17.78 40.52 25.56
CA ALA A 406 16.76 41.29 24.81
C ALA A 406 15.93 40.58 23.72
N GLN A 407 14.63 40.87 23.53
CA GLN A 407 13.66 41.81 24.13
C GLN A 407 12.26 41.32 23.67
N SER A 408 11.27 41.16 24.56
CA SER A 408 10.11 42.06 24.81
C SER A 408 9.28 42.37 23.54
N THR A 409 7.93 42.26 23.51
CA THR A 409 6.95 42.98 24.36
C THR A 409 5.52 42.39 24.26
N ASP A 410 4.81 42.39 25.39
CA ASP A 410 3.44 42.88 25.68
C ASP A 410 2.26 42.47 24.78
N SER A 411 1.30 41.67 25.27
CA SER A 411 0.14 42.00 26.14
C SER A 411 -1.05 42.66 25.42
N LEU A 412 -2.20 41.97 25.37
CA LEU A 412 -3.44 42.30 26.11
C LEU A 412 -4.71 41.71 25.45
N GLY A 413 -5.53 41.06 26.29
CA GLY A 413 -6.98 41.30 26.30
C GLY A 413 -7.90 40.30 25.60
N THR A 414 -8.46 39.37 26.37
CA THR A 414 -9.75 38.73 26.07
C THR A 414 -10.62 38.78 27.32
N SER A 415 -11.86 39.23 27.18
CA SER A 415 -12.88 39.21 28.24
C SER A 415 -14.25 38.85 27.67
N GLY A 416 -14.95 37.96 28.38
CA GLY A 416 -16.40 37.72 28.29
C GLY A 416 -16.79 36.41 27.58
N SER A 417 -16.75 35.25 28.23
CA SER A 417 -17.78 34.67 29.13
C SER A 417 -19.08 34.28 28.43
N LEU A 418 -19.34 32.96 28.33
CA LEU A 418 -20.44 32.30 29.05
C LEU A 418 -20.31 30.77 28.97
N GLN A 419 -20.50 30.13 30.11
CA GLN A 419 -20.39 28.70 30.39
C GLN A 419 -21.65 27.93 29.99
N SER A 420 -21.52 26.62 29.72
CA SER A 420 -22.26 25.56 30.44
C SER A 420 -21.78 24.13 30.09
N LYS A 421 -21.10 23.51 31.08
CA LYS A 421 -21.11 22.11 31.58
C LYS A 421 -21.41 20.96 30.58
N THR A 422 -20.62 19.88 30.53
CA THR A 422 -20.69 18.77 31.51
C THR A 422 -19.48 17.82 31.44
N LEU A 423 -19.12 17.29 32.63
CA LEU A 423 -18.17 16.25 33.05
C LEU A 423 -17.69 15.16 32.07
N GLY A 424 -16.42 14.73 32.23
CA GLY A 424 -15.98 13.38 31.84
C GLY A 424 -14.46 13.13 31.86
N TYR A 425 -13.95 12.71 33.01
CA TYR A 425 -12.66 12.05 33.32
C TYR A 425 -11.94 11.27 32.19
N ASN A 426 -10.61 11.48 32.00
CA ASN A 426 -9.50 10.59 32.41
C ASN A 426 -8.23 10.66 31.54
N ASN A 427 -7.09 10.70 32.26
CA ASN A 427 -5.81 10.01 32.02
C ASN A 427 -4.90 10.35 30.83
N LYS A 428 -3.76 10.95 31.20
CA LYS A 428 -2.47 10.99 30.51
C LYS A 428 -1.84 9.58 30.45
N ALA A 429 -1.32 9.20 29.27
CA ALA A 429 -0.15 8.33 29.12
C ALA A 429 0.54 8.74 27.80
N LYS A 430 1.66 9.46 27.88
CA LYS A 430 3.04 8.93 27.76
C LYS A 430 3.30 8.23 26.43
N SER A 431 3.75 9.06 25.50
CA SER A 431 4.51 8.70 24.31
C SER A 431 5.88 8.12 24.72
N ALA A 432 6.29 7.03 24.07
CA ALA A 432 7.66 6.55 24.04
C ALA A 432 7.90 5.98 22.63
N GLY A 433 8.48 6.82 21.77
CA GLY A 433 9.22 6.37 20.60
C GLY A 433 10.69 6.26 20.99
N ASN A 434 11.31 5.14 20.64
CA ASN A 434 12.72 5.01 20.27
C ASN A 434 13.05 3.51 20.18
N LEU A 435 13.26 2.99 18.98
CA LEU A 435 14.36 2.06 18.72
C LEU A 435 14.81 2.30 17.27
N ASP A 436 16.00 2.88 17.20
CA ASP A 436 16.88 2.98 16.05
C ASP A 436 17.53 1.59 15.83
N GLU A 437 17.46 1.08 14.61
CA GLU A 437 18.08 -0.19 14.22
C GLU A 437 19.04 0.13 13.07
N SER A 438 20.29 0.33 13.43
CA SER A 438 21.41 0.33 12.50
C SER A 438 22.04 -1.07 12.48
N ASP A 439 22.63 -1.39 11.34
CA ASP A 439 23.87 -2.20 11.23
C ASP A 439 23.71 -3.73 10.99
N PHE A 440 23.55 -4.10 9.72
CA PHE A 440 24.24 -5.28 9.16
C PHE A 440 24.62 -5.01 7.69
N GLY A 441 25.93 -5.15 7.40
CA GLY A 441 26.57 -4.80 6.14
C GLY A 441 26.33 -5.78 4.96
N PRO A 442 26.94 -5.48 3.80
CA PRO A 442 26.60 -6.06 2.51
C PRO A 442 27.51 -7.24 2.17
N LEU A 443 26.96 -8.36 1.68
CA LEU A 443 27.79 -9.42 1.09
C LEU A 443 27.07 -10.15 -0.07
N VAL A 444 27.72 -10.04 -1.24
CA VAL A 444 27.81 -10.97 -2.37
C VAL A 444 26.61 -11.06 -3.34
N GLY A 445 26.84 -10.45 -4.51
CA GLY A 445 26.12 -10.77 -5.74
C GLY A 445 26.52 -12.14 -6.30
N ALA A 446 25.55 -12.79 -6.91
CA ALA A 446 25.77 -13.88 -7.84
C ALA A 446 24.78 -13.69 -9.00
N ASP A 447 25.29 -13.13 -10.09
CA ASP A 447 24.72 -13.34 -11.42
C ASP A 447 24.93 -14.81 -11.81
N SER A 448 23.91 -15.46 -12.38
CA SER A 448 24.00 -16.08 -13.70
C SER A 448 22.77 -16.92 -14.07
N VAL A 449 22.06 -16.42 -15.09
CA VAL A 449 21.59 -17.11 -16.31
C VAL A 449 20.74 -18.38 -16.18
N SER A 450 19.49 -18.29 -16.65
CA SER A 450 18.87 -19.28 -17.56
C SER A 450 17.66 -18.63 -18.26
N GLU A 451 17.87 -18.14 -19.48
CA GLU A 451 17.38 -18.73 -20.74
C GLU A 451 16.01 -18.20 -21.18
N ASN A 452 16.07 -17.34 -22.20
CA ASN A 452 14.97 -16.95 -23.04
C ASN A 452 14.39 -18.20 -23.73
N PHE A 453 13.07 -18.37 -23.67
CA PHE A 453 12.36 -19.10 -24.71
C PHE A 453 11.18 -18.26 -25.20
N ASP A 454 11.15 -18.13 -26.52
CA ASP A 454 10.42 -17.12 -27.25
C ASP A 454 8.90 -17.21 -27.13
N THR A 455 8.34 -16.02 -26.98
CA THR A 455 7.00 -15.64 -27.39
C THR A 455 6.83 -15.84 -28.90
N ALA A 456 6.06 -16.85 -29.30
CA ALA A 456 5.40 -16.85 -30.60
C ALA A 456 4.05 -17.57 -30.58
N SER A 457 3.03 -16.80 -30.94
CA SER A 457 1.86 -17.25 -31.71
C SER A 457 0.83 -18.16 -31.02
N LEU A 458 -0.20 -17.53 -30.44
CA LEU A 458 -1.55 -18.12 -30.35
C LEU A 458 -2.58 -17.11 -30.88
N GLY A 459 -2.62 -17.00 -32.20
CA GLY A 459 -3.81 -16.56 -32.92
C GLY A 459 -4.61 -17.79 -33.35
N SER A 460 -5.91 -17.77 -33.06
CA SER A 460 -6.96 -18.67 -33.58
C SER A 460 -7.12 -20.02 -32.86
N LEU A 461 -8.03 -20.05 -31.89
CA LEU A 461 -8.83 -21.25 -31.60
C LEU A 461 -10.32 -20.90 -31.66
N GLN A 462 -10.89 -21.30 -32.78
CA GLN A 462 -12.30 -21.57 -32.97
C GLN A 462 -12.69 -22.74 -32.05
N MET A 463 -13.72 -22.54 -31.21
CA MET A 463 -14.25 -23.55 -30.30
C MET A 463 -14.88 -24.72 -31.08
N PRO A 464 -14.42 -25.98 -30.91
CA PRO A 464 -15.18 -27.14 -31.33
C PRO A 464 -16.13 -27.55 -30.18
N SER A 465 -17.42 -27.52 -30.49
CA SER A 465 -18.46 -28.24 -29.76
C SER A 465 -18.11 -29.74 -29.75
N GLY A 466 -17.99 -30.34 -28.57
CA GLY A 466 -17.84 -31.78 -28.41
C GLY A 466 -17.03 -32.17 -27.18
N PHE A 467 -17.70 -32.36 -26.03
CA PHE A 467 -17.13 -33.12 -24.92
C PHE A 467 -16.91 -34.56 -25.39
N MET A 468 -15.66 -34.95 -25.64
CA MET A 468 -15.27 -36.34 -25.83
C MET A 468 -14.85 -36.90 -24.47
N LEU A 469 -15.64 -37.83 -23.94
CA LEU A 469 -15.29 -38.59 -22.74
C LEU A 469 -14.04 -39.44 -23.02
N THR A 470 -13.14 -39.55 -22.05
CA THR A 470 -11.95 -40.42 -22.18
C THR A 470 -12.37 -41.89 -22.28
N LYS A 471 -11.53 -42.74 -22.89
CA LYS A 471 -11.80 -44.19 -23.04
C LYS A 471 -12.13 -44.85 -21.70
N ASP A 472 -11.57 -44.36 -20.60
CA ASP A 472 -11.83 -44.87 -19.25
C ASP A 472 -13.18 -44.38 -18.70
N GLN A 473 -13.62 -43.17 -19.06
CA GLN A 473 -14.97 -42.66 -18.74
C GLN A 473 -16.07 -43.38 -19.55
N GLU A 474 -15.83 -43.69 -20.83
CA GLU A 474 -16.73 -44.53 -21.62
C GLU A 474 -16.82 -45.98 -21.08
N LYS A 475 -15.71 -46.51 -20.53
CA LYS A 475 -15.68 -47.84 -19.92
C LYS A 475 -16.41 -47.87 -18.59
N ALA A 476 -16.31 -46.81 -17.78
CA ALA A 476 -17.00 -46.68 -16.50
C ALA A 476 -18.53 -46.53 -16.67
N ILE A 477 -19.00 -45.87 -17.73
CA ILE A 477 -20.44 -45.71 -18.00
C ILE A 477 -21.06 -46.98 -18.60
N LYS A 478 -20.26 -47.82 -19.29
CA LYS A 478 -20.70 -49.12 -19.86
C LYS A 478 -20.49 -50.31 -18.93
N ALA A 479 -19.75 -50.16 -17.83
CA ALA A 479 -19.56 -51.21 -16.86
C ALA A 479 -20.86 -51.41 -16.06
N MET A 480 -21.41 -52.63 -16.10
CA MET A 480 -22.51 -53.03 -15.23
C MET A 480 -22.08 -52.82 -13.78
N THR A 481 -22.95 -52.23 -12.95
CA THR A 481 -22.65 -52.10 -11.52
C THR A 481 -22.55 -53.50 -10.90
N PRO A 482 -21.76 -53.70 -9.84
CA PRO A 482 -21.65 -55.00 -9.16
C PRO A 482 -23.02 -55.59 -8.74
N GLU A 483 -23.98 -54.73 -8.39
CA GLU A 483 -25.36 -55.13 -8.10
C GLU A 483 -26.16 -55.57 -9.35
N GLN A 484 -25.87 -55.01 -10.53
CA GLN A 484 -26.44 -55.46 -11.81
C GLN A 484 -25.84 -56.79 -12.30
N GLU A 485 -24.58 -57.05 -11.98
CA GLU A 485 -23.91 -58.31 -12.28
C GLU A 485 -24.44 -59.46 -11.39
N GLU A 486 -24.69 -59.20 -10.11
CA GLU A 486 -25.36 -60.15 -9.21
C GLU A 486 -26.80 -60.44 -9.63
N THR A 487 -27.57 -59.43 -10.04
CA THR A 487 -28.96 -59.62 -10.50
C THR A 487 -29.05 -60.34 -11.84
N ALA A 488 -28.10 -60.13 -12.76
CA ALA A 488 -28.00 -60.90 -14.01
C ALA A 488 -27.62 -62.37 -13.75
N SER A 489 -26.74 -62.63 -12.77
CA SER A 489 -26.32 -63.98 -12.35
C SER A 489 -27.47 -64.76 -11.68
N LEU A 490 -28.32 -64.07 -10.92
CA LEU A 490 -29.54 -64.63 -10.33
C LEU A 490 -30.62 -64.96 -11.38
N LEU A 491 -30.79 -64.12 -12.41
CA LEU A 491 -31.73 -64.38 -13.51
C LEU A 491 -31.25 -65.50 -14.45
N SER A 492 -29.93 -65.64 -14.64
CA SER A 492 -29.33 -66.76 -15.38
C SER A 492 -29.53 -68.10 -14.67
N SER A 493 -29.57 -68.10 -13.33
CA SER A 493 -29.82 -69.31 -12.53
C SER A 493 -31.28 -69.79 -12.59
N VAL A 494 -32.21 -68.92 -12.97
CA VAL A 494 -33.65 -69.22 -13.10
C VAL A 494 -34.02 -69.82 -14.47
N THR A 495 -33.16 -69.68 -15.48
CA THR A 495 -33.45 -70.13 -16.86
C THR A 495 -32.85 -71.49 -17.24
N GLN A 496 -32.01 -72.09 -16.40
CA GLN A 496 -31.52 -73.47 -16.57
C GLN A 496 -32.32 -74.45 -15.71
N GLY A 497 -33.53 -74.80 -16.15
CA GLY A 497 -34.34 -75.78 -15.43
C GLY A 497 -35.74 -75.99 -16.00
N VAL A 498 -35.91 -75.95 -17.32
CA VAL A 498 -37.17 -76.35 -17.94
C VAL A 498 -37.12 -77.87 -18.17
N GLU A 499 -37.71 -78.60 -17.22
CA GLU A 499 -38.39 -79.91 -17.33
C GLU A 499 -38.18 -80.79 -16.09
N SER A 500 -38.92 -80.52 -15.01
CA SER A 500 -39.57 -81.58 -14.21
C SER A 500 -40.58 -80.95 -13.23
N ALA A 501 -41.63 -81.70 -12.94
CA ALA A 501 -42.92 -81.26 -12.43
C ALA A 501 -42.92 -80.66 -11.01
N TYR A 502 -43.72 -79.61 -10.83
CA TYR A 502 -44.55 -79.33 -9.64
C TYR A 502 -43.90 -79.40 -8.24
N VAL A 503 -42.69 -78.86 -8.08
CA VAL A 503 -42.16 -78.56 -6.75
C VAL A 503 -41.68 -77.11 -6.74
N SER A 504 -42.34 -76.26 -5.93
CA SER A 504 -41.92 -74.88 -5.72
C SER A 504 -40.46 -74.85 -5.24
N PRO A 505 -39.59 -73.99 -5.82
CA PRO A 505 -38.20 -73.90 -5.40
C PRO A 505 -38.09 -73.61 -3.90
N SER A 506 -37.16 -74.28 -3.22
CA SER A 506 -36.92 -74.14 -1.78
C SER A 506 -36.65 -72.67 -1.43
N GLY A 507 -37.57 -72.06 -0.69
CA GLY A 507 -37.55 -70.65 -0.31
C GLY A 507 -38.80 -69.86 -0.68
N TYR A 508 -39.66 -70.38 -1.57
CA TYR A 508 -40.89 -69.71 -2.00
C TYR A 508 -42.12 -70.29 -1.31
N ARG A 509 -42.67 -69.52 -0.35
CA ARG A 509 -43.96 -69.81 0.28
C ARG A 509 -45.09 -69.24 -0.59
N LEU A 510 -46.11 -70.06 -0.88
CA LEU A 510 -47.36 -69.56 -1.47
C LEU A 510 -48.02 -68.58 -0.49
N VAL A 511 -48.14 -67.33 -0.92
CA VAL A 511 -48.71 -66.23 -0.16
C VAL A 511 -50.23 -66.31 -0.27
N SER A 512 -50.95 -66.28 0.86
CA SER A 512 -52.41 -66.28 0.85
C SER A 512 -52.96 -65.01 0.18
N GLU A 513 -54.19 -65.06 -0.35
CA GLU A 513 -54.79 -63.92 -1.08
C GLU A 513 -54.87 -62.64 -0.22
N THR A 514 -55.02 -62.79 1.10
CA THR A 514 -54.94 -61.68 2.06
C THR A 514 -53.53 -61.11 2.22
N GLU A 515 -52.52 -61.99 2.34
CA GLU A 515 -51.10 -61.58 2.40
C GLU A 515 -50.64 -60.97 1.06
N TRP A 516 -51.19 -61.43 -0.07
CA TRP A 516 -50.91 -60.89 -1.41
C TRP A 516 -51.48 -59.48 -1.57
N ASN A 517 -52.72 -59.26 -1.12
CA ASN A 517 -53.32 -57.92 -1.11
C ASN A 517 -52.57 -56.94 -0.19
N LEU A 518 -52.09 -57.41 0.97
CA LEU A 518 -51.22 -56.63 1.85
C LEU A 518 -49.89 -56.30 1.19
N LEU A 519 -49.24 -57.28 0.56
CA LEU A 519 -47.99 -57.08 -0.17
C LEU A 519 -48.17 -56.08 -1.32
N GLN A 520 -49.27 -56.17 -2.06
CA GLN A 520 -49.57 -55.26 -3.16
C GLN A 520 -49.81 -53.83 -2.66
N LYS A 521 -50.47 -53.68 -1.50
CA LYS A 521 -50.63 -52.38 -0.83
C LYS A 521 -49.31 -51.85 -0.28
N GLU A 522 -48.44 -52.71 0.23
CA GLU A 522 -47.09 -52.37 0.71
C GLU A 522 -46.20 -51.93 -0.44
N VAL A 523 -46.24 -52.62 -1.58
CA VAL A 523 -45.54 -52.26 -2.83
C VAL A 523 -46.07 -50.95 -3.39
N GLN A 524 -47.39 -50.73 -3.39
CA GLN A 524 -47.98 -49.45 -3.79
C GLN A 524 -47.55 -48.31 -2.85
N ASN A 525 -47.51 -48.56 -1.54
CA ASN A 525 -47.05 -47.60 -0.54
C ASN A 525 -45.54 -47.33 -0.64
N ALA A 526 -44.74 -48.35 -0.94
CA ALA A 526 -43.31 -48.23 -1.19
C ALA A 526 -43.05 -47.44 -2.49
N GLY A 527 -43.81 -47.71 -3.55
CA GLY A 527 -43.79 -46.92 -4.79
C GLY A 527 -44.17 -45.46 -4.56
N ASN A 528 -45.17 -45.19 -3.71
CA ASN A 528 -45.56 -43.83 -3.33
C ASN A 528 -44.52 -43.10 -2.45
N LYS A 529 -43.69 -43.85 -1.70
CA LYS A 529 -42.59 -43.30 -0.88
C LYS A 529 -41.31 -43.08 -1.70
N LEU A 530 -41.02 -43.97 -2.65
CA LEU A 530 -39.86 -43.90 -3.55
C LEU A 530 -40.09 -42.94 -4.73
N GLY A 531 -41.35 -42.65 -5.08
CA GLY A 531 -41.71 -41.69 -6.14
C GLY A 531 -41.75 -40.22 -5.69
N ARG A 532 -41.56 -39.93 -4.40
CA ARG A 532 -41.42 -38.55 -3.92
C ARG A 532 -39.98 -38.11 -4.11
N ARG A 533 -39.79 -36.97 -4.78
CA ARG A 533 -38.48 -36.33 -4.88
C ARG A 533 -37.95 -36.10 -3.47
N CYS A 534 -36.70 -36.51 -3.22
CA CYS A 534 -36.06 -36.29 -1.93
C CYS A 534 -35.93 -34.79 -1.68
N ASP A 535 -36.54 -34.29 -0.61
CA ASP A 535 -36.55 -32.86 -0.26
C ASP A 535 -35.13 -32.33 -0.05
N MET A 536 -34.22 -33.14 0.50
CA MET A 536 -32.81 -32.78 0.64
C MET A 536 -32.14 -32.62 -0.73
N CYS A 537 -32.35 -33.56 -1.65
CA CYS A 537 -31.81 -33.46 -3.01
C CYS A 537 -32.37 -32.24 -3.75
N SER A 538 -33.66 -31.95 -3.59
CA SER A 538 -34.29 -30.76 -4.19
C SER A 538 -33.73 -29.46 -3.62
N ASN A 539 -33.41 -29.42 -2.32
CA ASN A 539 -32.78 -28.26 -1.70
C ASN A 539 -31.34 -28.05 -2.16
N TYR A 540 -30.54 -29.12 -2.23
CA TYR A 540 -29.18 -29.04 -2.77
C TYR A 540 -29.17 -28.66 -4.26
N GLU A 541 -30.10 -29.19 -5.05
CA GLU A 541 -30.27 -28.80 -6.46
C GLU A 541 -30.57 -27.31 -6.59
N LYS A 542 -31.49 -26.78 -5.76
CA LYS A 542 -31.81 -25.35 -5.74
C LYS A 542 -30.63 -24.50 -5.27
N GLN A 543 -29.86 -24.95 -4.29
CA GLN A 543 -28.65 -24.26 -3.84
C GLN A 543 -27.58 -24.25 -4.92
N LEU A 544 -27.38 -25.36 -5.64
CA LEU A 544 -26.43 -25.47 -6.72
C LEU A 544 -26.81 -24.57 -7.91
N GLN A 545 -28.10 -24.51 -8.25
CA GLN A 545 -28.63 -23.57 -9.25
C GLN A 545 -28.40 -22.11 -8.83
N GLY A 546 -28.57 -21.79 -7.53
CA GLY A 546 -28.26 -20.48 -6.98
C GLY A 546 -26.78 -20.11 -7.14
N ILE A 547 -25.87 -21.03 -6.80
CA ILE A 547 -24.43 -20.83 -6.96
C ILE A 547 -24.05 -20.68 -8.44
N GLN A 548 -24.62 -21.50 -9.33
CA GLN A 548 -24.38 -21.40 -10.79
C GLN A 548 -24.88 -20.07 -11.36
N THR A 549 -26.02 -19.56 -10.89
CA THR A 549 -26.55 -18.25 -11.30
C THR A 549 -25.63 -17.14 -10.81
N GLN A 550 -25.23 -17.19 -9.54
CA GLN A 550 -24.30 -16.22 -8.97
C GLN A 550 -22.95 -16.21 -9.69
N GLU A 551 -22.43 -17.38 -10.07
CA GLU A 551 -21.19 -17.52 -10.84
C GLU A 551 -21.32 -16.95 -12.26
N ALA A 552 -22.47 -17.15 -12.91
CA ALA A 552 -22.73 -16.53 -14.21
C ALA A 552 -22.79 -14.99 -14.12
N GLU A 553 -23.44 -14.45 -13.08
CA GLU A 553 -23.53 -13.01 -12.84
C GLU A 553 -22.15 -12.40 -12.55
N THR A 554 -21.34 -13.02 -11.70
CA THR A 554 -19.98 -12.52 -11.42
C THR A 554 -19.10 -12.59 -12.66
N ARG A 555 -19.23 -13.64 -13.47
CA ARG A 555 -18.52 -13.75 -14.75
C ARG A 555 -18.90 -12.62 -15.72
N ASP A 556 -20.16 -12.24 -15.79
CA ASP A 556 -20.61 -11.13 -16.63
C ASP A 556 -20.18 -9.76 -16.08
N GLN A 557 -20.13 -9.60 -14.75
CA GLN A 557 -19.54 -8.41 -14.12
C GLN A 557 -18.04 -8.28 -14.46
N VAL A 558 -17.28 -9.39 -14.42
CA VAL A 558 -15.86 -9.40 -14.80
C VAL A 558 -15.69 -9.00 -16.26
N LYS A 559 -16.52 -9.52 -17.18
CA LYS A 559 -16.47 -9.10 -18.59
C LYS A 559 -16.75 -7.61 -18.76
N LYS A 560 -17.75 -7.08 -18.04
CA LYS A 560 -18.07 -5.64 -18.07
C LYS A 560 -16.89 -4.80 -17.58
N LEU A 561 -16.27 -5.19 -16.47
CA LEU A 561 -15.08 -4.53 -15.94
C LEU A 561 -13.91 -4.61 -16.91
N GLN A 562 -13.67 -5.76 -17.56
CA GLN A 562 -12.63 -5.89 -18.58
C GLN A 562 -12.86 -4.97 -19.78
N VAL A 563 -14.10 -4.80 -20.23
CA VAL A 563 -14.42 -3.87 -21.33
C VAL A 563 -14.18 -2.42 -20.90
N MET A 564 -14.63 -2.02 -19.71
CA MET A 564 -14.40 -0.67 -19.20
C MET A 564 -12.91 -0.38 -19.02
N LEU A 565 -12.14 -1.36 -18.52
CA LEU A 565 -10.69 -1.22 -18.37
C LEU A 565 -9.99 -1.03 -19.73
N ARG A 566 -10.39 -1.80 -20.76
CA ARG A 566 -9.87 -1.60 -22.13
C ARG A 566 -10.19 -0.20 -22.65
N GLN A 567 -11.43 0.26 -22.50
CA GLN A 567 -11.84 1.60 -22.93
C GLN A 567 -11.05 2.71 -22.21
N ALA A 568 -10.83 2.56 -20.90
CA ALA A 568 -10.04 3.50 -20.11
C ALA A 568 -8.57 3.53 -20.57
N ASN A 569 -7.98 2.36 -20.85
CA ASN A 569 -6.61 2.27 -21.38
C ASN A 569 -6.50 2.91 -22.78
N ASP A 570 -7.43 2.64 -23.69
CA ASP A 570 -7.44 3.24 -25.03
C ASP A 570 -7.55 4.77 -24.94
N GLN A 571 -8.39 5.27 -24.02
CA GLN A 571 -8.56 6.70 -23.78
C GLN A 571 -7.29 7.33 -23.18
N LEU A 572 -6.61 6.64 -22.28
CA LEU A 572 -5.34 7.07 -21.70
C LEU A 572 -4.24 7.14 -22.77
N GLU A 573 -4.13 6.11 -23.63
CA GLU A 573 -3.15 6.07 -24.71
C GLU A 573 -3.37 7.21 -25.71
N LYS A 574 -4.64 7.49 -26.07
CA LYS A 574 -4.99 8.63 -26.90
C LYS A 574 -4.59 9.95 -26.25
N THR A 575 -4.93 10.16 -24.99
CA THR A 575 -4.62 11.39 -24.25
C THR A 575 -3.10 11.59 -24.11
N ALA A 576 -2.33 10.51 -23.91
CA ALA A 576 -0.88 10.55 -23.88
C ALA A 576 -0.28 10.95 -25.23
N LYS A 577 -0.81 10.42 -26.34
CA LYS A 577 -0.40 10.83 -27.69
C LYS A 577 -0.72 12.29 -27.98
N ASP A 578 -1.92 12.76 -27.62
CA ASP A 578 -2.33 14.15 -27.81
C ASP A 578 -1.44 15.10 -27.00
N LYS A 579 -1.11 14.73 -25.75
CA LYS A 579 -0.16 15.46 -24.92
C LYS A 579 1.23 15.55 -25.57
N GLN A 580 1.77 14.42 -26.03
CA GLN A 580 3.08 14.39 -26.69
C GLN A 580 3.12 15.27 -27.94
N GLN A 581 2.03 15.29 -28.72
CA GLN A 581 1.92 16.16 -29.89
C GLN A 581 1.89 17.64 -29.50
N LEU A 582 1.16 18.01 -28.44
CA LEU A 582 1.13 19.38 -27.94
C LEU A 582 2.50 19.83 -27.41
N GLU A 583 3.21 18.98 -26.67
CA GLU A 583 4.56 19.26 -26.18
C GLU A 583 5.53 19.51 -27.34
N GLU A 584 5.45 18.70 -28.39
CA GLU A 584 6.28 18.87 -29.59
C GLU A 584 5.94 20.16 -30.35
N LEU A 585 4.66 20.51 -30.49
CA LEU A 585 4.23 21.76 -31.10
C LEU A 585 4.70 22.99 -30.30
N MET A 586 4.61 22.94 -28.97
CA MET A 586 5.12 24.00 -28.11
C MET A 586 6.63 24.15 -28.23
N ARG A 587 7.37 23.04 -28.27
CA ARG A 587 8.82 23.03 -28.47
C ARG A 587 9.19 23.68 -29.81
N GLN A 588 8.53 23.27 -30.89
CA GLN A 588 8.76 23.84 -32.22
C GLN A 588 8.44 25.35 -32.25
N SER A 589 7.30 25.77 -31.70
CA SER A 589 6.92 27.19 -31.61
C SER A 589 7.93 28.03 -30.79
N SER A 590 8.45 27.47 -29.70
CA SER A 590 9.50 28.11 -28.90
C SER A 590 10.82 28.25 -29.67
N GLU A 591 11.21 27.23 -30.45
CA GLU A 591 12.41 27.26 -31.29
C GLU A 591 12.26 28.29 -32.41
N GLU A 592 11.11 28.31 -33.08
CA GLU A 592 10.80 29.27 -34.15
C GLU A 592 10.80 30.72 -33.63
N SER A 593 10.14 30.99 -32.50
CA SER A 593 10.17 32.32 -31.88
C SER A 593 11.58 32.71 -31.43
N GLY A 594 12.37 31.77 -30.88
CA GLY A 594 13.79 31.97 -30.57
C GLY A 594 14.64 32.35 -31.79
N HIS A 595 14.42 31.69 -32.93
CA HIS A 595 15.06 32.02 -34.19
C HIS A 595 14.65 33.41 -34.71
N GLN A 596 13.37 33.76 -34.64
CA GLN A 596 12.87 35.08 -35.04
C GLN A 596 13.45 36.21 -34.19
N ILE A 597 13.51 36.02 -32.86
CA ILE A 597 14.11 36.99 -31.94
C ILE A 597 15.60 37.15 -32.24
N SER A 598 16.33 36.05 -32.47
CA SER A 598 17.75 36.11 -32.82
C SER A 598 17.99 36.87 -34.13
N ALA A 599 17.16 36.64 -35.15
CA ALA A 599 17.27 37.35 -36.42
C ALA A 599 16.94 38.84 -36.29
N LEU A 600 15.96 39.21 -35.46
CA LEU A 600 15.67 40.60 -35.12
C LEU A 600 16.83 41.25 -34.37
N ALA A 601 17.40 40.57 -33.38
CA ALA A 601 18.53 41.07 -32.59
C ALA A 601 19.75 41.37 -33.47
N ILE A 602 20.07 40.49 -34.44
CA ILE A 602 21.16 40.71 -35.40
C ILE A 602 20.90 41.97 -36.23
N ARG A 603 19.69 42.13 -36.79
CA ARG A 603 19.34 43.33 -37.57
C ARG A 603 19.40 44.61 -36.75
N THR A 604 18.96 44.57 -35.50
CA THR A 604 19.07 45.71 -34.60
C THR A 604 20.54 46.06 -34.37
N HIS A 605 21.39 45.08 -34.11
CA HIS A 605 22.82 45.30 -33.93
C HIS A 605 23.49 45.90 -35.18
N GLU A 606 23.18 45.38 -36.37
CA GLU A 606 23.65 45.95 -37.65
C GLU A 606 23.20 47.40 -37.83
N SER A 607 21.96 47.72 -37.45
CA SER A 607 21.43 49.09 -37.54
C SER A 607 22.10 50.04 -36.55
N GLU A 608 22.44 49.58 -35.34
CA GLU A 608 23.19 50.35 -34.34
C GLU A 608 24.60 50.67 -34.84
N LEU A 609 25.29 49.69 -35.42
CA LEU A 609 26.61 49.88 -36.03
C LEU A 609 26.55 50.92 -37.16
N ALA A 610 25.62 50.78 -38.09
CA ALA A 610 25.44 51.73 -39.19
C ALA A 610 25.12 53.16 -38.70
N LEU A 611 24.31 53.27 -37.64
CA LEU A 611 23.99 54.56 -37.03
C LEU A 611 25.21 55.18 -36.34
N GLY A 612 26.04 54.37 -35.68
CA GLY A 612 27.32 54.79 -35.11
C GLY A 612 28.29 55.32 -36.17
N GLU A 613 28.42 54.61 -37.29
CA GLU A 613 29.23 55.07 -38.44
C GLU A 613 28.72 56.39 -39.01
N LEU A 614 27.40 56.54 -39.18
CA LEU A 614 26.79 57.76 -39.67
C LEU A 614 27.02 58.95 -38.73
N GLN A 615 26.90 58.73 -37.41
CA GLN A 615 27.20 59.75 -36.40
C GLN A 615 28.68 60.17 -36.46
N GLN A 616 29.59 59.21 -36.61
CA GLN A 616 31.02 59.49 -36.74
C GLN A 616 31.30 60.31 -38.02
N ALA A 617 30.75 59.90 -39.16
CA ALA A 617 30.88 60.61 -40.44
C ALA A 617 30.32 62.04 -40.34
N PHE A 618 29.14 62.22 -39.72
CA PHE A 618 28.56 63.55 -39.49
C PHE A 618 29.46 64.42 -38.61
N SER A 619 30.02 63.86 -37.53
CA SER A 619 30.94 64.59 -36.66
C SER A 619 32.21 65.04 -37.38
N GLN A 620 32.71 64.22 -38.32
CA GLN A 620 33.88 64.52 -39.13
C GLN A 620 33.57 65.60 -40.17
N ALA A 621 32.43 65.49 -40.87
CA ALA A 621 31.96 66.50 -41.81
C ALA A 621 31.75 67.86 -41.11
N ARG A 622 31.17 67.85 -39.90
CA ARG A 622 31.00 69.06 -39.09
C ARG A 622 32.33 69.71 -38.75
N ARG A 623 33.33 68.94 -38.31
CA ARG A 623 34.68 69.44 -38.02
C ARG A 623 35.34 70.03 -39.26
N SER A 624 35.29 69.31 -40.39
CA SER A 624 35.86 69.80 -41.66
C SER A 624 35.20 71.10 -42.12
N ALA A 625 33.88 71.23 -42.01
CA ALA A 625 33.17 72.46 -42.34
C ALA A 625 33.55 73.63 -41.40
N GLN A 626 33.71 73.34 -40.10
CA GLN A 626 34.20 74.33 -39.12
C GLN A 626 35.63 74.79 -39.44
N GLU A 627 36.53 73.87 -39.80
CA GLU A 627 37.90 74.18 -40.22
C GLU A 627 37.93 75.03 -41.49
N GLN A 628 37.11 74.69 -42.50
CA GLN A 628 36.96 75.51 -43.72
C GLN A 628 36.46 76.93 -43.40
N MET A 629 35.48 77.05 -42.50
CA MET A 629 34.97 78.35 -42.06
C MET A 629 36.08 79.17 -41.36
N ILE A 630 36.92 78.54 -40.54
CA ILE A 630 38.09 79.19 -39.92
C ILE A 630 39.06 79.67 -40.99
N CYS A 631 39.42 78.85 -41.98
CA CYS A 631 40.30 79.25 -43.09
C CYS A 631 39.74 80.44 -43.89
N ILE A 632 38.44 80.43 -44.22
CA ILE A 632 37.77 81.56 -44.91
C ILE A 632 37.83 82.83 -44.05
N SER A 633 37.59 82.71 -42.74
CA SER A 633 37.65 83.85 -41.82
C SER A 633 39.06 84.43 -41.65
N LEU A 634 40.11 83.61 -41.81
CA LEU A 634 41.51 84.04 -41.76
C LEU A 634 41.99 84.64 -43.10
N LEU A 635 41.43 84.21 -44.22
CA LEU A 635 41.72 84.74 -45.56
C LEU A 635 40.97 86.05 -45.88
N ALA A 636 40.03 86.46 -45.03
CA ALA A 636 39.28 87.72 -45.15
C ALA A 636 39.60 88.72 -44.02
N PRO A 637 40.81 89.32 -43.95
CA PRO A 637 41.07 90.40 -43.02
C PRO A 637 40.52 91.71 -43.60
N GLY A 638 39.36 92.14 -43.09
CA GLY A 638 38.89 93.52 -43.24
C GLY A 638 37.59 93.67 -44.00
N GLN A 639 36.47 93.40 -43.33
CA GLN A 639 35.25 94.20 -43.47
C GLN A 639 34.43 94.07 -42.19
N THR A 640 34.57 95.06 -41.31
CA THR A 640 33.66 95.31 -40.18
C THR A 640 32.37 95.89 -40.71
N VAL A 641 31.27 95.12 -40.72
CA VAL A 641 29.90 95.65 -40.56
C VAL A 641 29.04 94.64 -39.79
N ALA A 642 28.62 95.08 -38.59
CA ALA A 642 27.38 94.78 -37.86
C ALA A 642 26.88 93.31 -37.66
N ARG A 643 26.83 92.88 -36.39
CA ARG A 643 25.69 92.09 -35.86
C ARG A 643 24.44 92.99 -35.96
N PRO A 644 23.24 92.48 -36.35
CA PRO A 644 22.60 91.24 -35.90
C PRO A 644 22.18 90.35 -37.10
N VAL A 645 22.02 89.03 -37.03
CA VAL A 645 20.87 88.29 -36.50
C VAL A 645 21.31 86.82 -36.43
N LEU A 646 21.85 86.39 -35.28
CA LEU A 646 22.10 84.96 -35.00
C LEU A 646 20.95 84.32 -34.19
N SER A 647 19.87 85.06 -33.95
CA SER A 647 18.70 84.58 -33.21
C SER A 647 17.76 83.74 -34.10
N THR A 648 17.55 84.12 -35.36
CA THR A 648 16.51 83.51 -36.21
C THR A 648 16.93 82.18 -36.84
N VAL A 649 18.22 81.97 -37.13
CA VAL A 649 18.70 80.70 -37.71
C VAL A 649 18.84 79.61 -36.64
N SER A 650 19.24 79.98 -35.41
CA SER A 650 19.20 79.07 -34.27
C SER A 650 17.78 78.64 -33.92
N PHE A 651 16.78 79.52 -34.05
CA PHE A 651 15.37 79.16 -33.82
C PHE A 651 14.79 78.22 -34.87
N ILE A 652 15.17 78.35 -36.15
CA ILE A 652 14.70 77.44 -37.22
C ILE A 652 15.42 76.08 -37.14
N PHE A 653 16.70 76.07 -36.75
CA PHE A 653 17.48 74.82 -36.63
C PHE A 653 17.13 74.03 -35.37
N TRP A 654 16.92 74.70 -34.22
CA TRP A 654 16.38 74.05 -33.01
C TRP A 654 14.89 73.73 -33.11
N GLY A 655 14.09 74.53 -33.83
CA GLY A 655 12.68 74.23 -34.09
C GLY A 655 12.48 72.98 -34.94
N ARG A 656 13.34 72.74 -35.94
CA ARG A 656 13.32 71.49 -36.74
C ARG A 656 13.87 70.27 -36.00
N ILE A 657 14.87 70.44 -35.13
CA ILE A 657 15.41 69.35 -34.31
C ILE A 657 14.42 68.94 -33.21
N SER A 658 13.69 69.88 -32.61
CA SER A 658 12.62 69.58 -31.64
C SER A 658 11.42 68.87 -32.29
N CYS A 659 11.10 69.20 -33.55
CA CYS A 659 10.04 68.52 -34.31
C CYS A 659 10.42 67.09 -34.72
N CYS A 660 11.71 66.81 -34.96
CA CYS A 660 12.19 65.43 -35.24
C CYS A 660 12.39 64.59 -33.96
N LEU A 661 12.78 65.19 -32.83
CA LEU A 661 12.92 64.48 -31.55
C LEU A 661 11.57 64.26 -30.83
N GLY A 662 10.55 65.08 -31.12
CA GLY A 662 9.18 64.90 -30.62
C GLY A 662 8.37 63.79 -31.28
N LEU A 663 8.82 63.26 -32.43
CA LEU A 663 8.19 62.12 -33.11
C LEU A 663 8.82 60.76 -32.76
N GLY A 664 9.90 60.72 -31.97
CA GLY A 664 10.61 59.49 -31.59
C GLY A 664 10.13 58.82 -30.30
N LEU A 665 9.15 59.41 -29.59
CA LEU A 665 8.66 58.91 -28.29
C LEU A 665 7.26 58.27 -28.35
N TRP A 666 6.71 58.04 -29.54
CA TRP A 666 5.40 57.40 -29.76
C TRP A 666 5.51 56.13 -30.61
N GLY A 667 6.48 55.27 -30.31
CA GLY A 667 6.73 54.08 -31.12
C GLY A 667 7.54 52.98 -30.45
N PHE A 668 7.33 52.73 -29.17
CA PHE A 668 7.72 51.47 -28.52
C PHE A 668 6.64 51.14 -27.49
N GLY A 669 5.59 50.49 -27.99
CA GLY A 669 4.38 50.16 -27.26
C GLY A 669 3.52 49.25 -28.13
N LEU A 670 4.06 48.08 -28.46
CA LEU A 670 3.38 46.83 -28.80
C LEU A 670 4.39 45.68 -28.66
#